data_AF-A0A5C5Z8V1-F1
#
_entry.id   AF-A0A5C5Z8V1-F1
#
_cell.length_a   1.000
_cell.length_b   1.000
_cell.length_c   1.000
_cell.angle_alpha   90.00
_cell.angle_beta   90.00
_cell.angle_gamma   90.00
#
_symmetry.space_group_name_H-M   'P 1'
#
loop_
_entity.id
_entity.type
_entity.pdbx_description
1 polymer ?
#
loop_
_entity_poly.entity_id
_entity_poly.type
_entity_poly.pdbx_seq_one_letter_code
_entity_poly.pdbx_strand_id
1 'polypeptide(L)'
;MNCFSVSILSVSSRFDRLCPYVAPVPCTGCLVLLFSLFLAFASVPIISSADDVPPYFEKLRKTREESDRSIVWRQMGPGMSGNNYHVDWHPTDPNVLFLGPNMKAAYRSGDQGQTYETILDWDASGAKEKNRGPIEIEAPDFSHQNPDFGFCTVEDDSALWKTTDRGRTWTKMTSAASVWEGYRLGDVSVDPTNDHIWYVGSGAVYNVNDFGFSLAKPHGYRRNKQPHQARIWKSTDKGDSWTDITPKGLQSEAHITKIIVNPETPSTLFAATTYGFYKSLDGGSTWTRKDGVGFDHDIIRSLDMHHDKRTGDIALYAIDLVKWKADGLKVVNDGGGVFKSVDGGESWAKINGNMAVNVDVLCSDYSFRKTYYDWAIARWFGVSEKQAIASYPEKATNLLHRVVRVRVDPNDPNKVFVMNDYKGKEQHTFQGGIIWRSDDGGKKWFVTFRNGTAWEGVHKAYWKGRGNPTSHNVTWAAQSHWKEEGSYFKKAGVALAFNADGSVIACQMAKLLMISKDGGDTWEEIDEVETSPESDIWVSGGNSNMPGQNFYQDERLPESVFFCTGENDYWVTRPGGDAILKGVQAAQRMRLGPAEYSCSSVALHPRDVNTVYTLQFRQANRGELLRSIDGGKTFSPIGTPVPTPWPVRKGGDQSVHQQNLTIDPVHPENMYFNVPRSSNTLCFVGDTLTGFGMHKSSDGGLTWKDANQGLPATLDVANFRMDPQNSDTLYAAVYGKNGGLFKSTDRAEHWTRMKLPQGITSVVDIHFSKDQRFYISCGHKNASVDDGGVFYTKQKHPVKNDWIKIFHMPWTGKIKTAAYDPNIILVACLPGVSIKHINPGAYLSEDGGKTWVKINIGNGQSDQINDVAIDLFKPDVYYLSTRGTGHYRGTLASASPTMRSWKDKSGRVIEAILVSVEANIAVIRRKDGRIFRVPIETFCDVDRAYISKFIQK
;
A
#
# COMPACT_ATOMS: atom_id res chain seq x y z
N MET A 1 -10.69 4.84 56.44
CA MET A 1 -11.71 4.73 57.51
C MET A 1 -12.95 4.05 56.94
N ASN A 2 -13.53 3.15 57.74
CA ASN A 2 -14.83 2.49 57.75
C ASN A 2 -15.84 2.69 56.58
N CYS A 3 -16.39 1.55 56.12
CA CYS A 3 -17.81 1.14 56.08
C CYS A 3 -18.89 2.15 55.61
N PHE A 4 -19.89 1.73 54.80
CA PHE A 4 -20.98 0.86 55.30
C PHE A 4 -21.70 0.04 54.22
N SER A 5 -22.55 -0.89 54.68
CA SER A 5 -23.49 -1.74 53.93
C SER A 5 -24.89 -1.68 54.55
N VAL A 6 -25.93 -2.24 53.89
CA VAL A 6 -27.00 -3.10 54.46
C VAL A 6 -28.14 -3.38 53.45
N SER A 7 -28.87 -4.47 53.70
CA SER A 7 -29.83 -5.22 52.86
C SER A 7 -31.30 -4.73 52.97
N ILE A 8 -32.15 -4.86 51.93
CA ILE A 8 -33.19 -5.91 51.65
C ILE A 8 -34.44 -5.92 52.57
N LEU A 9 -35.62 -6.24 51.98
CA LEU A 9 -36.95 -6.67 52.53
C LEU A 9 -38.13 -5.69 52.21
N SER A 10 -39.39 -6.09 51.97
CA SER A 10 -40.00 -7.41 51.61
C SER A 10 -41.52 -7.34 51.22
N VAL A 11 -42.04 -8.38 50.54
CA VAL A 11 -43.37 -9.03 50.76
C VAL A 11 -44.66 -8.15 50.66
N SER A 12 -45.42 -8.16 49.54
CA SER A 12 -46.56 -9.08 49.22
C SER A 12 -47.89 -8.31 48.92
N SER A 13 -49.08 -8.85 48.58
CA SER A 13 -49.60 -10.24 48.49
C SER A 13 -50.88 -10.36 47.61
N ARG A 14 -51.14 -11.56 47.04
CA ARG A 14 -52.47 -12.14 46.64
C ARG A 14 -53.24 -11.41 45.50
N PHE A 15 -54.17 -12.01 44.73
CA PHE A 15 -54.74 -13.37 44.50
C PHE A 15 -55.41 -13.32 43.09
N ASP A 16 -56.00 -14.32 42.41
CA ASP A 16 -56.41 -15.74 42.58
C ASP A 16 -56.63 -16.31 41.12
N ARG A 17 -56.95 -17.56 40.74
CA ARG A 17 -57.12 -18.91 41.34
C ARG A 17 -57.00 -19.96 40.19
N LEU A 18 -57.08 -21.26 40.55
CA LEU A 18 -57.40 -22.45 39.72
C LEU A 18 -56.28 -23.09 38.87
N CYS A 19 -56.48 -24.40 38.67
CA CYS A 19 -55.52 -25.51 38.49
C CYS A 19 -56.37 -26.74 37.97
N PRO A 20 -55.89 -28.00 37.75
CA PRO A 20 -54.58 -28.55 38.13
C PRO A 20 -53.92 -29.69 37.29
N TYR A 21 -52.67 -30.04 37.70
CA TYR A 21 -52.02 -31.37 37.70
C TYR A 21 -51.80 -32.15 36.37
N VAL A 22 -50.80 -33.04 36.20
CA VAL A 22 -49.80 -33.68 37.12
C VAL A 22 -48.36 -33.57 36.54
N ALA A 23 -47.32 -33.60 37.39
CA ALA A 23 -45.91 -33.85 37.04
C ALA A 23 -45.31 -34.91 38.01
N PRO A 24 -44.16 -35.59 37.73
CA PRO A 24 -42.87 -35.02 38.16
C PRO A 24 -41.57 -35.40 37.37
N VAL A 25 -40.59 -34.48 37.45
CA VAL A 25 -39.14 -34.51 37.85
C VAL A 25 -38.41 -35.89 38.18
N PRO A 26 -37.05 -35.98 38.33
CA PRO A 26 -36.12 -36.33 37.23
C PRO A 26 -34.98 -37.36 37.56
N CYS A 27 -34.09 -37.59 36.56
CA CYS A 27 -32.65 -37.90 36.65
C CYS A 27 -32.09 -39.27 37.15
N THR A 28 -30.96 -39.63 36.51
CA THR A 28 -29.93 -40.65 36.83
C THR A 28 -30.16 -42.12 36.42
N GLY A 29 -29.06 -42.83 36.17
CA GLY A 29 -29.01 -44.27 35.87
C GLY A 29 -28.39 -44.62 34.50
N CYS A 30 -27.37 -45.47 34.48
CA CYS A 30 -26.75 -46.00 33.25
C CYS A 30 -27.17 -47.45 32.97
N LEU A 31 -26.80 -47.91 31.76
CA LEU A 31 -26.31 -49.26 31.44
C LEU A 31 -27.32 -50.33 30.92
N VAL A 32 -26.71 -51.27 30.17
CA VAL A 32 -27.18 -52.60 29.71
C VAL A 32 -28.08 -52.65 28.46
N LEU A 33 -27.50 -53.23 27.40
CA LEU A 33 -28.17 -53.73 26.19
C LEU A 33 -29.07 -54.93 26.50
N LEU A 34 -30.07 -55.21 25.65
CA LEU A 34 -30.17 -56.51 24.97
C LEU A 34 -31.09 -56.50 23.75
N PHE A 35 -30.90 -57.52 22.90
CA PHE A 35 -31.55 -57.78 21.61
C PHE A 35 -33.06 -58.05 21.77
N SER A 36 -33.93 -57.92 20.76
CA SER A 36 -33.89 -58.74 19.52
C SER A 36 -34.88 -58.29 18.44
N LEU A 37 -34.51 -58.55 17.17
CA LEU A 37 -35.32 -58.97 15.99
C LEU A 37 -36.72 -58.34 15.71
N PHE A 38 -37.17 -58.19 14.45
CA PHE A 38 -36.55 -58.02 13.12
C PHE A 38 -37.71 -57.83 12.13
N LEU A 39 -37.68 -56.86 11.22
CA LEU A 39 -38.48 -56.90 9.98
C LEU A 39 -37.94 -55.87 8.99
N ALA A 40 -37.79 -56.26 7.73
CA ALA A 40 -37.09 -55.48 6.73
C ALA A 40 -38.03 -54.61 5.89
N PHE A 41 -37.58 -53.40 5.55
CA PHE A 41 -38.02 -52.66 4.38
C PHE A 41 -36.80 -52.25 3.55
N ALA A 42 -36.96 -52.16 2.23
CA ALA A 42 -35.85 -52.09 1.30
C ALA A 42 -35.02 -50.80 1.46
N SER A 43 -33.70 -50.96 1.51
CA SER A 43 -32.74 -49.85 1.47
C SER A 43 -32.71 -49.22 0.07
N VAL A 44 -33.52 -48.18 -0.15
CA VAL A 44 -33.25 -47.23 -1.22
C VAL A 44 -31.92 -46.53 -0.87
N PRO A 45 -30.89 -46.59 -1.73
CA PRO A 45 -29.67 -45.85 -1.48
C PRO A 45 -29.97 -44.36 -1.57
N ILE A 46 -29.93 -43.66 -0.44
CA ILE A 46 -29.92 -42.20 -0.42
C ILE A 46 -28.59 -41.78 -1.05
N ILE A 47 -28.63 -41.41 -2.33
CA ILE A 47 -27.48 -40.81 -3.01
C ILE A 47 -27.30 -39.40 -2.43
N SER A 48 -26.57 -39.34 -1.33
CA SER A 48 -26.06 -38.12 -0.74
C SER A 48 -24.93 -37.58 -1.61
N SER A 49 -25.27 -37.03 -2.79
CA SER A 49 -24.34 -36.25 -3.60
C SER A 49 -24.09 -34.89 -2.94
N ALA A 50 -23.35 -34.91 -1.84
CA ALA A 50 -22.43 -33.82 -1.56
C ALA A 50 -21.35 -33.91 -2.64
N ASP A 51 -21.20 -32.87 -3.46
CA ASP A 51 -20.09 -32.82 -4.42
C ASP A 51 -18.78 -32.72 -3.62
N ASP A 52 -18.03 -33.83 -3.57
CA ASP A 52 -16.77 -33.92 -2.80
C ASP A 52 -15.83 -32.77 -3.16
N VAL A 53 -15.23 -32.14 -2.14
CA VAL A 53 -14.30 -31.03 -2.33
C VAL A 53 -13.08 -31.54 -3.12
N PRO A 54 -12.77 -31.00 -4.31
CA PRO A 54 -11.69 -31.54 -5.13
C PRO A 54 -10.35 -31.55 -4.36
N PRO A 55 -9.52 -32.60 -4.44
CA PRO A 55 -8.32 -32.74 -3.61
C PRO A 55 -7.33 -31.56 -3.67
N TYR A 56 -7.32 -30.82 -4.78
CA TYR A 56 -6.58 -29.56 -4.88
C TYR A 56 -7.05 -28.50 -3.87
N PHE A 57 -8.36 -28.32 -3.70
CA PHE A 57 -8.90 -27.38 -2.72
C PHE A 57 -8.77 -27.90 -1.28
N GLU A 58 -8.80 -29.22 -1.06
CA GLU A 58 -8.40 -29.80 0.23
C GLU A 58 -6.96 -29.39 0.61
N LYS A 59 -6.02 -29.47 -0.34
CA LYS A 59 -4.63 -29.01 -0.18
C LYS A 59 -4.59 -27.50 0.10
N LEU A 60 -5.24 -26.67 -0.72
CA LEU A 60 -5.28 -25.21 -0.54
C LEU A 60 -5.83 -24.76 0.83
N ARG A 61 -6.75 -25.53 1.42
CA ARG A 61 -7.32 -25.27 2.75
C ARG A 61 -6.38 -25.65 3.92
N LYS A 62 -5.31 -26.39 3.65
CA LYS A 62 -4.45 -27.04 4.67
C LYS A 62 -2.96 -26.62 4.59
N THR A 63 -2.41 -26.37 3.41
CA THR A 63 -0.96 -26.15 3.17
C THR A 63 -0.68 -24.99 2.22
N ARG A 64 0.44 -24.26 2.39
CA ARG A 64 0.90 -23.22 1.44
C ARG A 64 1.04 -23.80 0.03
N GLU A 65 0.43 -23.14 -0.94
CA GLU A 65 0.63 -23.37 -2.37
C GLU A 65 1.60 -22.33 -2.90
N GLU A 66 2.55 -22.73 -3.73
CA GLU A 66 3.45 -21.80 -4.42
C GLU A 66 2.79 -21.31 -5.71
N SER A 67 3.11 -20.08 -6.11
CA SER A 67 2.63 -19.53 -7.38
C SER A 67 3.41 -20.09 -8.57
N ASP A 68 2.68 -20.42 -9.62
CA ASP A 68 3.24 -20.86 -10.89
C ASP A 68 3.94 -19.69 -11.62
N ARG A 69 4.96 -20.03 -12.43
CA ARG A 69 5.82 -19.06 -13.13
C ARG A 69 5.27 -18.59 -14.47
N SER A 70 4.09 -19.07 -14.89
CA SER A 70 3.39 -18.64 -16.10
C SER A 70 2.95 -17.18 -16.08
N ILE A 71 2.77 -16.52 -14.92
CA ILE A 71 2.50 -15.07 -14.86
C ILE A 71 3.43 -14.40 -13.85
N VAL A 72 4.09 -13.33 -14.30
CA VAL A 72 4.81 -12.39 -13.45
C VAL A 72 4.11 -11.04 -13.54
N TRP A 73 3.64 -10.53 -12.41
CA TRP A 73 2.99 -9.24 -12.30
C TRP A 73 4.02 -8.11 -12.26
N ARG A 74 3.87 -7.13 -13.15
CA ARG A 74 4.63 -5.87 -13.16
C ARG A 74 3.68 -4.72 -12.90
N GLN A 75 4.09 -3.74 -12.10
CA GLN A 75 3.26 -2.58 -11.79
C GLN A 75 3.08 -1.68 -13.01
N MET A 76 2.02 -0.87 -12.98
CA MET A 76 1.63 0.07 -14.03
C MET A 76 0.89 1.27 -13.43
N GLY A 77 0.95 2.41 -14.11
CA GLY A 77 0.68 3.72 -13.50
C GLY A 77 1.98 4.35 -12.98
N PRO A 78 1.88 5.34 -12.07
CA PRO A 78 3.02 6.16 -11.65
C PRO A 78 3.93 5.45 -10.65
N GLY A 79 5.17 5.95 -10.58
CA GLY A 79 6.10 5.71 -9.48
C GLY A 79 5.52 6.20 -8.15
N MET A 80 5.99 5.60 -7.06
CA MET A 80 5.66 5.88 -5.66
C MET A 80 4.20 6.31 -5.42
N SER A 81 3.87 7.59 -5.55
CA SER A 81 2.49 8.12 -5.50
C SER A 81 1.71 7.90 -4.18
N GLY A 82 2.35 7.32 -3.15
CA GLY A 82 1.96 7.30 -1.73
C GLY A 82 3.16 7.64 -0.81
N ASN A 83 2.95 7.82 0.51
CA ASN A 83 4.04 8.26 1.40
C ASN A 83 5.14 7.22 1.63
N ASN A 84 6.39 7.68 1.63
CA ASN A 84 7.53 6.94 2.16
C ASN A 84 8.19 7.67 3.33
N TYR A 85 8.68 6.90 4.31
CA TYR A 85 9.41 7.38 5.49
C TYR A 85 10.83 6.80 5.60
N HIS A 86 11.09 5.70 4.89
CA HIS A 86 12.30 4.90 5.00
C HIS A 86 12.93 4.76 3.61
N VAL A 87 14.16 5.25 3.47
CA VAL A 87 14.97 5.17 2.25
C VAL A 87 16.41 5.03 2.68
N ASP A 88 17.01 3.88 2.40
CA ASP A 88 18.34 3.53 2.87
C ASP A 88 19.05 2.71 1.79
N TRP A 89 20.30 3.09 1.51
CA TRP A 89 21.18 2.42 0.56
C TRP A 89 21.89 1.24 1.23
N HIS A 90 22.26 0.25 0.43
CA HIS A 90 23.09 -0.85 0.89
C HIS A 90 24.53 -0.38 1.15
N PRO A 91 25.09 -0.53 2.37
CA PRO A 91 26.34 0.13 2.79
C PRO A 91 27.58 -0.28 1.99
N THR A 92 27.53 -1.41 1.28
CA THR A 92 28.63 -1.94 0.45
C THR A 92 28.25 -2.24 -1.00
N ASP A 93 27.08 -1.79 -1.48
CA ASP A 93 26.68 -1.95 -2.89
C ASP A 93 25.89 -0.73 -3.40
N PRO A 94 26.51 0.14 -4.21
CA PRO A 94 25.87 1.40 -4.62
C PRO A 94 24.72 1.22 -5.61
N ASN A 95 24.40 -0.02 -6.01
CA ASN A 95 23.25 -0.34 -6.86
C ASN A 95 21.99 -0.68 -6.07
N VAL A 96 22.12 -1.05 -4.79
CA VAL A 96 21.04 -1.65 -4.00
C VAL A 96 20.42 -0.63 -3.04
N LEU A 97 19.10 -0.46 -3.18
CA LEU A 97 18.31 0.58 -2.49
C LEU A 97 17.04 -0.04 -1.93
N PHE A 98 16.64 0.34 -0.71
CA PHE A 98 15.41 -0.12 -0.06
C PHE A 98 14.41 1.03 0.17
N LEU A 99 13.12 0.71 0.04
CA LEU A 99 12.01 1.63 0.29
C LEU A 99 10.96 0.98 1.20
N GLY A 100 10.56 1.66 2.28
CA GLY A 100 9.53 1.20 3.22
C GLY A 100 8.28 2.10 3.25
N PRO A 101 7.41 2.08 2.22
CA PRO A 101 6.34 3.05 2.09
C PRO A 101 4.98 2.59 2.66
N ASN A 102 4.18 3.57 3.08
CA ASN A 102 3.22 3.50 4.19
C ASN A 102 1.89 2.76 3.94
N MET A 103 1.69 2.18 2.76
CA MET A 103 0.48 1.42 2.45
C MET A 103 0.71 -0.09 2.60
N LYS A 104 1.66 -0.49 3.45
CA LYS A 104 2.09 -1.87 3.72
C LYS A 104 2.79 -2.54 2.56
N ALA A 105 3.70 -1.81 1.94
CA ALA A 105 4.58 -2.31 0.89
C ALA A 105 6.04 -2.32 1.37
N ALA A 106 6.90 -2.96 0.60
CA ALA A 106 8.35 -2.86 0.72
C ALA A 106 8.99 -3.21 -0.63
N TYR A 107 9.99 -2.42 -1.02
CA TYR A 107 10.65 -2.53 -2.32
C TYR A 107 12.17 -2.52 -2.18
N ARG A 108 12.80 -3.16 -3.16
CA ARG A 108 14.23 -3.14 -3.43
C ARG A 108 14.46 -2.71 -4.87
N SER A 109 15.51 -1.94 -5.13
CA SER A 109 16.15 -1.83 -6.44
C SER A 109 17.51 -2.52 -6.40
N GLY A 110 18.00 -2.95 -7.57
CA GLY A 110 19.38 -3.42 -7.77
C GLY A 110 20.10 -2.70 -8.92
N ASP A 111 19.64 -1.50 -9.28
CA ASP A 111 20.05 -0.72 -10.46
C ASP A 111 20.06 0.80 -10.20
N GLN A 112 20.47 1.22 -8.99
CA GLN A 112 20.49 2.62 -8.54
C GLN A 112 19.10 3.31 -8.52
N GLY A 113 18.03 2.53 -8.39
CA GLY A 113 16.67 3.04 -8.31
C GLY A 113 15.95 3.22 -9.65
N GLN A 114 16.45 2.64 -10.74
CA GLN A 114 15.78 2.70 -12.06
C GLN A 114 14.59 1.73 -12.16
N THR A 115 14.71 0.54 -11.57
CA THR A 115 13.60 -0.42 -11.45
C THR A 115 13.52 -1.03 -10.06
N TYR A 116 12.31 -1.44 -9.70
CA TYR A 116 11.97 -1.90 -8.36
C TYR A 116 11.25 -3.23 -8.40
N GLU A 117 11.47 -3.99 -7.34
CA GLU A 117 10.89 -5.30 -7.11
C GLU A 117 10.40 -5.38 -5.66
N THR A 118 9.26 -6.03 -5.45
CA THR A 118 8.80 -6.30 -4.08
C THR A 118 9.67 -7.34 -3.41
N ILE A 119 9.97 -7.10 -2.13
CA ILE A 119 10.68 -8.01 -1.23
C ILE A 119 9.73 -8.78 -0.29
N LEU A 120 8.42 -8.72 -0.57
CA LEU A 120 7.39 -9.41 0.19
C LEU A 120 7.06 -10.78 -0.43
N ASP A 121 6.92 -11.82 0.42
CA ASP A 121 6.45 -13.15 -0.01
C ASP A 121 4.98 -13.04 -0.46
N TRP A 122 4.80 -13.13 -1.77
CA TRP A 122 3.52 -13.10 -2.46
C TRP A 122 2.68 -14.37 -2.26
N ASP A 123 3.25 -15.45 -1.72
CA ASP A 123 2.57 -16.71 -1.40
C ASP A 123 2.32 -16.93 0.09
N ALA A 124 2.91 -16.11 0.97
CA ALA A 124 2.64 -16.12 2.41
C ALA A 124 1.18 -15.81 2.77
N SER A 125 0.78 -16.20 3.98
CA SER A 125 -0.53 -15.89 4.55
C SER A 125 -0.77 -14.37 4.63
N GLY A 126 -2.05 -13.98 4.68
CA GLY A 126 -2.46 -12.57 4.64
C GLY A 126 -1.76 -11.72 5.71
N ALA A 127 -1.54 -10.43 5.41
CA ALA A 127 -0.63 -9.52 6.12
C ALA A 127 -0.93 -9.34 7.63
N LYS A 128 -2.10 -9.78 8.09
CA LYS A 128 -2.43 -9.91 9.52
C LYS A 128 -1.49 -10.84 10.29
N GLU A 129 -0.97 -11.89 9.65
CA GLU A 129 -0.05 -12.85 10.25
C GLU A 129 1.39 -12.32 10.34
N LYS A 130 1.69 -11.15 9.74
CA LYS A 130 3.03 -10.52 9.76
C LYS A 130 4.16 -11.46 9.28
N ASN A 131 3.85 -12.30 8.30
CA ASN A 131 4.72 -13.34 7.73
C ASN A 131 5.15 -13.06 6.27
N ARG A 132 4.65 -11.97 5.64
CA ARG A 132 4.93 -11.64 4.22
C ARG A 132 6.32 -11.03 3.97
N GLY A 133 7.26 -11.03 4.92
CA GLY A 133 8.49 -10.23 4.84
C GLY A 133 8.38 -8.88 5.57
N PRO A 134 9.41 -8.03 5.49
CA PRO A 134 9.49 -6.75 6.20
C PRO A 134 8.59 -5.69 5.55
N ILE A 135 7.30 -5.74 5.86
CA ILE A 135 6.31 -4.70 5.50
C ILE A 135 6.72 -3.36 6.12
N GLU A 136 6.80 -2.29 5.33
CA GLU A 136 7.29 -0.98 5.79
C GLU A 136 8.69 -1.11 6.43
N ILE A 137 9.62 -1.71 5.67
CA ILE A 137 11.03 -1.93 6.04
C ILE A 137 11.67 -0.66 6.62
N GLU A 138 12.20 -0.78 7.83
CA GLU A 138 12.83 0.29 8.61
C GLU A 138 14.27 -0.14 8.97
N ALA A 139 15.21 0.79 8.95
CA ALA A 139 16.62 0.59 9.32
C ALA A 139 17.26 -0.73 8.82
N PRO A 140 17.30 -1.01 7.51
CA PRO A 140 18.09 -2.12 6.98
C PRO A 140 19.59 -1.82 7.07
N ASP A 141 20.39 -2.79 7.52
CA ASP A 141 21.85 -2.72 7.56
C ASP A 141 22.49 -4.08 7.20
N PHE A 142 23.70 -4.05 6.64
CA PHE A 142 24.33 -5.19 5.97
C PHE A 142 25.80 -5.35 6.35
N SER A 143 26.25 -6.61 6.39
CA SER A 143 27.63 -6.97 6.68
C SER A 143 28.61 -6.33 5.70
N HIS A 144 29.62 -5.66 6.25
CA HIS A 144 30.71 -5.06 5.48
C HIS A 144 31.67 -6.12 4.89
N GLN A 145 31.57 -7.36 5.37
CA GLN A 145 32.38 -8.53 4.99
C GLN A 145 31.64 -9.44 4.00
N ASN A 146 30.31 -9.46 4.04
CA ASN A 146 29.44 -10.24 3.17
C ASN A 146 28.20 -9.40 2.79
N PRO A 147 28.18 -8.75 1.61
CA PRO A 147 27.07 -7.90 1.18
C PRO A 147 25.73 -8.66 1.07
N ASP A 148 25.71 -9.99 0.95
CA ASP A 148 24.44 -10.70 0.87
C ASP A 148 23.77 -10.88 2.24
N PHE A 149 24.49 -10.71 3.36
CA PHE A 149 24.01 -10.91 4.72
C PHE A 149 23.66 -9.58 5.42
N GLY A 150 22.43 -9.47 5.94
CA GLY A 150 21.97 -8.28 6.66
C GLY A 150 20.74 -8.49 7.53
N PHE A 151 20.35 -7.43 8.22
CA PHE A 151 19.18 -7.37 9.10
C PHE A 151 18.37 -6.08 8.87
N CYS A 152 17.06 -6.11 9.17
CA CYS A 152 16.22 -4.91 9.21
C CYS A 152 15.12 -5.01 10.27
N THR A 153 14.52 -3.87 10.60
CA THR A 153 13.26 -3.77 11.36
C THR A 153 12.10 -3.41 10.42
N VAL A 154 10.96 -3.03 11.00
CA VAL A 154 9.70 -2.72 10.31
C VAL A 154 8.88 -1.73 11.13
N GLU A 155 8.21 -0.78 10.48
CA GLU A 155 7.42 0.25 11.17
C GLU A 155 6.30 -0.36 12.05
N ASP A 156 6.33 -0.01 13.34
CA ASP A 156 5.35 -0.44 14.36
C ASP A 156 5.23 -1.97 14.58
N ASP A 157 6.33 -2.71 14.48
CA ASP A 157 6.41 -4.11 14.97
C ASP A 157 7.60 -4.38 15.93
N SER A 158 7.51 -5.53 16.60
CA SER A 158 8.55 -6.15 17.45
C SER A 158 9.26 -7.27 16.68
N ALA A 159 9.73 -6.98 15.47
CA ALA A 159 10.23 -8.00 14.54
C ALA A 159 11.56 -7.59 13.88
N LEU A 160 12.60 -8.40 14.13
CA LEU A 160 13.85 -8.38 13.37
C LEU A 160 13.76 -9.39 12.22
N TRP A 161 14.23 -9.00 11.03
CA TRP A 161 14.29 -9.85 9.83
C TRP A 161 15.74 -10.01 9.36
N LYS A 162 16.11 -11.21 8.90
CA LYS A 162 17.44 -11.61 8.41
C LYS A 162 17.37 -11.91 6.91
N THR A 163 18.35 -11.42 6.14
CA THR A 163 18.55 -11.76 4.72
C THR A 163 19.92 -12.41 4.54
N THR A 164 20.04 -13.28 3.53
CA THR A 164 21.29 -13.87 3.05
C THR A 164 21.38 -13.84 1.52
N ASP A 165 20.65 -12.90 0.90
CA ASP A 165 20.55 -12.71 -0.55
C ASP A 165 20.43 -11.22 -0.93
N ARG A 166 21.18 -10.36 -0.22
CA ARG A 166 21.29 -8.91 -0.52
C ARG A 166 19.96 -8.16 -0.37
N GLY A 167 19.14 -8.63 0.58
CA GLY A 167 17.80 -8.12 0.85
C GLY A 167 16.75 -8.51 -0.17
N ARG A 168 17.00 -9.52 -1.04
CA ARG A 168 16.02 -9.95 -2.05
C ARG A 168 14.86 -10.73 -1.41
N THR A 169 15.14 -11.53 -0.39
CA THR A 169 14.18 -12.20 0.48
C THR A 169 14.60 -12.06 1.95
N TRP A 170 13.64 -12.26 2.85
CA TRP A 170 13.81 -11.96 4.28
C TRP A 170 13.09 -12.99 5.14
N THR A 171 13.80 -13.51 6.13
CA THR A 171 13.29 -14.48 7.12
C THR A 171 13.10 -13.82 8.48
N LYS A 172 11.96 -14.05 9.13
CA LYS A 172 11.65 -13.48 10.44
C LYS A 172 12.45 -14.20 11.54
N MET A 173 13.11 -13.46 12.42
CA MET A 173 13.90 -14.04 13.53
C MET A 173 12.98 -14.52 14.67
N THR A 174 12.36 -15.68 14.48
CA THR A 174 11.40 -16.28 15.43
C THR A 174 12.05 -16.90 16.66
N SER A 175 13.27 -17.41 16.54
CA SER A 175 14.05 -17.98 17.67
C SER A 175 14.31 -16.95 18.78
N ALA A 176 14.58 -15.71 18.39
CA ALA A 176 14.82 -14.58 19.29
C ALA A 176 13.57 -13.75 19.61
N ALA A 177 12.36 -14.18 19.21
CA ALA A 177 11.16 -13.34 19.25
C ALA A 177 10.82 -12.77 20.64
N SER A 178 11.11 -13.52 21.72
CA SER A 178 10.90 -13.11 23.11
C SER A 178 11.86 -12.01 23.60
N VAL A 179 12.97 -11.77 22.91
CA VAL A 179 13.90 -10.66 23.20
C VAL A 179 13.24 -9.31 22.89
N TRP A 180 12.42 -9.28 21.83
CA TRP A 180 11.78 -8.07 21.29
C TRP A 180 10.35 -7.84 21.77
N GLU A 181 9.73 -8.81 22.47
CA GLU A 181 8.30 -8.80 22.72
C GLU A 181 7.84 -7.56 23.53
N GLY A 182 6.96 -6.75 22.93
CA GLY A 182 6.48 -5.49 23.51
C GLY A 182 7.35 -4.27 23.20
N TYR A 183 8.53 -4.44 22.61
CA TYR A 183 9.41 -3.35 22.20
C TYR A 183 9.29 -3.09 20.69
N ARG A 184 9.08 -1.84 20.26
CA ARG A 184 9.30 -1.49 18.85
C ARG A 184 10.79 -1.34 18.60
N LEU A 185 11.29 -2.06 17.61
CA LEU A 185 12.66 -1.92 17.13
C LEU A 185 12.72 -0.78 16.10
N GLY A 186 13.67 0.13 16.21
CA GLY A 186 13.75 1.34 15.37
C GLY A 186 15.13 1.66 14.82
N ASP A 187 16.15 0.85 15.14
CA ASP A 187 17.48 0.95 14.56
C ASP A 187 18.19 -0.42 14.59
N VAL A 188 19.03 -0.65 13.57
CA VAL A 188 19.96 -1.78 13.44
C VAL A 188 21.33 -1.21 13.12
N SER A 189 22.41 -1.83 13.64
CA SER A 189 23.79 -1.48 13.25
C SER A 189 24.73 -2.68 13.36
N VAL A 190 25.51 -2.95 12.33
CA VAL A 190 26.62 -3.92 12.34
C VAL A 190 27.90 -3.29 12.87
N ASP A 191 28.81 -4.11 13.40
CA ASP A 191 30.22 -3.75 13.51
C ASP A 191 30.86 -3.79 12.10
N PRO A 192 31.32 -2.66 11.53
CA PRO A 192 31.84 -2.61 10.17
C PRO A 192 33.15 -3.40 10.00
N THR A 193 33.77 -3.88 11.08
CA THR A 193 34.97 -4.73 11.06
C THR A 193 34.67 -6.22 11.26
N ASN A 194 33.51 -6.57 11.85
CA ASN A 194 33.20 -7.93 12.25
C ASN A 194 31.69 -8.24 12.22
N ASP A 195 31.23 -8.87 11.14
CA ASP A 195 29.83 -9.23 10.93
C ASP A 195 29.23 -10.27 11.90
N HIS A 196 29.98 -10.76 12.88
CA HIS A 196 29.42 -11.47 14.03
C HIS A 196 28.71 -10.53 15.01
N ILE A 197 29.14 -9.27 15.09
CA ILE A 197 28.70 -8.30 16.09
C ILE A 197 27.64 -7.38 15.49
N TRP A 198 26.46 -7.37 16.12
CA TRP A 198 25.31 -6.57 15.71
C TRP A 198 24.65 -5.92 16.92
N TYR A 199 24.03 -4.76 16.69
CA TYR A 199 23.31 -3.96 17.67
C TYR A 199 21.90 -3.65 17.17
N VAL A 200 20.93 -3.61 18.08
CA VAL A 200 19.54 -3.22 17.81
C VAL A 200 19.06 -2.25 18.87
N GLY A 201 18.44 -1.14 18.46
CA GLY A 201 17.87 -0.12 19.35
C GLY A 201 16.34 -0.09 19.30
N SER A 202 15.69 0.08 20.46
CA SER A 202 14.24 0.30 20.52
C SER A 202 13.89 1.77 20.23
N GLY A 203 12.98 2.05 19.31
CA GLY A 203 12.74 3.41 18.84
C GLY A 203 11.41 3.62 18.12
N ALA A 204 11.04 4.89 17.93
CA ALA A 204 9.85 5.28 17.15
C ALA A 204 9.97 6.69 16.52
N VAL A 205 11.10 7.40 16.69
CA VAL A 205 11.26 8.84 16.37
C VAL A 205 11.06 9.16 14.89
N TYR A 206 11.17 8.16 14.03
CA TYR A 206 11.08 8.28 12.58
C TYR A 206 9.69 7.95 12.01
N ASN A 207 8.79 7.32 12.79
CA ASN A 207 7.36 7.29 12.46
C ASN A 207 6.72 8.64 12.80
N VAL A 208 6.93 9.60 11.92
CA VAL A 208 6.34 10.96 11.97
C VAL A 208 4.85 11.00 11.61
N ASN A 209 4.15 9.86 11.54
CA ASN A 209 2.69 9.87 11.68
C ASN A 209 2.28 9.88 13.14
N ASP A 210 2.95 9.11 13.99
CA ASP A 210 2.50 8.86 15.36
C ASP A 210 3.36 9.57 16.41
N PHE A 211 4.61 9.91 16.08
CA PHE A 211 5.57 10.54 16.98
C PHE A 211 5.66 12.07 16.77
N GLY A 212 5.47 12.85 17.85
CA GLY A 212 5.50 14.32 17.85
C GLY A 212 6.26 14.92 19.05
N PHE A 213 6.46 16.24 19.05
CA PHE A 213 7.34 16.98 19.98
C PHE A 213 6.75 18.35 20.38
N SER A 214 6.15 18.46 21.56
CA SER A 214 5.55 19.71 22.09
C SER A 214 6.32 20.27 23.29
N LEU A 215 6.07 21.54 23.67
CA LEU A 215 6.73 22.20 24.80
C LEU A 215 6.49 21.43 26.12
N ALA A 216 5.32 20.83 26.27
CA ALA A 216 4.96 20.00 27.42
C ALA A 216 5.51 18.55 27.34
N LYS A 217 6.07 18.14 26.19
CA LYS A 217 6.63 16.81 25.92
C LYS A 217 7.86 16.90 24.99
N PRO A 218 8.96 17.52 25.45
CA PRO A 218 10.13 17.79 24.61
C PRO A 218 10.93 16.52 24.27
N HIS A 219 10.84 15.44 25.05
CA HIS A 219 11.46 14.15 24.72
C HIS A 219 10.64 13.29 23.75
N GLY A 220 9.51 13.83 23.26
CA GLY A 220 8.62 13.20 22.29
C GLY A 220 7.34 12.61 22.90
N TYR A 221 6.38 12.24 22.04
CA TYR A 221 5.16 11.54 22.41
C TYR A 221 4.58 10.73 21.25
N ARG A 222 3.94 9.59 21.57
CA ARG A 222 3.07 8.85 20.63
C ARG A 222 1.61 9.30 20.77
N ARG A 223 0.82 9.31 19.68
CA ARG A 223 -0.65 9.45 19.77
C ARG A 223 -1.30 8.13 20.16
N ASN A 224 -0.90 7.05 19.50
CA ASN A 224 -1.22 5.70 19.93
C ASN A 224 -0.44 5.45 21.23
N LYS A 225 -1.13 5.51 22.37
CA LYS A 225 -0.55 5.48 23.73
C LYS A 225 0.03 4.13 24.15
N GLN A 226 0.70 3.42 23.25
CA GLN A 226 1.46 2.22 23.61
C GLN A 226 2.61 2.64 24.52
N PRO A 227 2.83 1.95 25.66
CA PRO A 227 4.01 2.19 26.47
C PRO A 227 5.27 1.86 25.67
N HIS A 228 6.32 2.64 25.87
CA HIS A 228 7.65 2.34 25.33
C HIS A 228 8.59 2.01 26.48
N GLN A 229 9.61 1.20 26.20
CA GLN A 229 10.72 0.99 27.09
C GLN A 229 12.01 1.02 26.27
N ALA A 230 12.91 1.93 26.62
CA ALA A 230 14.23 2.08 26.03
C ALA A 230 15.05 0.80 26.22
N ARG A 231 15.60 0.25 25.13
CA ARG A 231 16.50 -0.90 25.11
C ARG A 231 17.55 -0.78 24.01
N ILE A 232 18.72 -1.35 24.30
CA ILE A 232 19.75 -1.68 23.32
C ILE A 232 20.14 -3.14 23.54
N TRP A 233 20.16 -3.93 22.46
CA TRP A 233 20.64 -5.31 22.47
C TRP A 233 21.89 -5.47 21.62
N LYS A 234 22.70 -6.48 21.95
CA LYS A 234 23.89 -6.90 21.22
C LYS A 234 23.87 -8.40 20.91
N SER A 235 24.22 -8.76 19.68
CA SER A 235 24.64 -10.10 19.29
C SER A 235 26.16 -10.14 19.09
N THR A 236 26.76 -11.31 19.27
CA THR A 236 28.16 -11.62 18.90
C THR A 236 28.26 -12.90 18.06
N ASP A 237 27.15 -13.30 17.44
CA ASP A 237 26.94 -14.60 16.78
C ASP A 237 26.05 -14.49 15.53
N LYS A 238 26.17 -13.40 14.76
CA LYS A 238 25.41 -13.16 13.51
C LYS A 238 23.89 -13.13 13.74
N GLY A 239 23.49 -12.61 14.91
CA GLY A 239 22.11 -12.40 15.34
C GLY A 239 21.37 -13.64 15.80
N ASP A 240 22.06 -14.76 16.04
CA ASP A 240 21.42 -16.00 16.48
C ASP A 240 21.06 -15.97 17.99
N SER A 241 21.78 -15.20 18.81
CA SER A 241 21.40 -14.82 20.18
C SER A 241 21.68 -13.35 20.51
N TRP A 242 21.02 -12.82 21.54
CA TRP A 242 21.03 -11.39 21.87
C TRP A 242 21.04 -11.15 23.38
N THR A 243 21.88 -10.22 23.81
CA THR A 243 22.03 -9.76 25.21
C THR A 243 21.54 -8.33 25.35
N ASP A 244 20.76 -8.03 26.39
CA ASP A 244 20.39 -6.66 26.77
C ASP A 244 21.63 -5.93 27.34
N ILE A 245 22.03 -4.84 26.68
CA ILE A 245 23.18 -4.01 27.03
C ILE A 245 22.77 -2.55 27.31
N THR A 246 21.53 -2.34 27.73
CA THR A 246 20.93 -1.01 27.89
C THR A 246 21.70 -0.15 28.93
N PRO A 247 22.01 1.12 28.61
CA PRO A 247 22.72 2.01 29.53
C PRO A 247 22.02 2.12 30.90
N LYS A 248 22.77 1.90 31.99
CA LYS A 248 22.26 2.06 33.36
C LYS A 248 21.80 3.50 33.58
N GLY A 249 20.54 3.67 33.99
CA GLY A 249 19.93 5.00 34.18
C GLY A 249 19.45 5.69 32.89
N LEU A 250 19.40 4.98 31.75
CA LEU A 250 18.60 5.44 30.61
C LEU A 250 17.12 5.52 31.04
N GLN A 251 16.45 6.62 30.69
CA GLN A 251 15.03 6.80 31.00
C GLN A 251 14.19 5.80 30.23
N SER A 252 13.18 5.20 30.87
CA SER A 252 12.32 4.18 30.26
C SER A 252 11.63 4.67 28.99
N GLU A 253 11.22 5.93 28.97
CA GLU A 253 10.53 6.58 27.85
C GLU A 253 11.47 7.05 26.73
N ALA A 254 12.78 6.81 26.85
CA ALA A 254 13.75 7.20 25.82
C ALA A 254 13.60 6.33 24.56
N HIS A 255 13.63 6.99 23.41
CA HIS A 255 13.73 6.30 22.13
C HIS A 255 15.18 6.39 21.64
N ILE A 256 15.76 5.26 21.26
CA ILE A 256 17.03 5.22 20.51
C ILE A 256 16.77 5.78 19.11
N THR A 257 17.65 6.63 18.60
CA THR A 257 17.53 7.27 17.29
C THR A 257 18.61 6.83 16.30
N LYS A 258 19.81 6.53 16.79
CA LYS A 258 20.84 5.78 16.05
C LYS A 258 21.89 5.24 17.02
N ILE A 259 22.39 4.03 16.75
CA ILE A 259 23.62 3.45 17.29
C ILE A 259 24.69 3.55 16.21
N ILE A 260 25.93 3.89 16.55
CA ILE A 260 27.05 3.90 15.60
C ILE A 260 28.25 3.20 16.24
N VAL A 261 28.82 2.23 15.53
CA VAL A 261 30.10 1.58 15.87
C VAL A 261 31.23 2.40 15.25
N ASN A 262 32.27 2.70 16.04
CA ASN A 262 33.47 3.36 15.53
C ASN A 262 34.31 2.34 14.70
N PRO A 263 34.56 2.55 13.40
CA PRO A 263 35.27 1.58 12.56
C PRO A 263 36.74 1.37 12.96
N GLU A 264 37.41 2.40 13.45
CA GLU A 264 38.83 2.34 13.84
C GLU A 264 39.03 1.79 15.26
N THR A 265 38.00 1.89 16.11
CA THR A 265 37.98 1.28 17.45
C THR A 265 36.61 0.65 17.75
N PRO A 266 36.32 -0.58 17.27
CA PRO A 266 34.96 -1.17 17.36
C PRO A 266 34.40 -1.41 18.77
N SER A 267 35.22 -1.30 19.82
CA SER A 267 34.72 -1.25 21.20
C SER A 267 34.13 0.11 21.58
N THR A 268 34.45 1.18 20.84
CA THR A 268 33.84 2.50 20.98
C THR A 268 32.49 2.53 20.26
N LEU A 269 31.42 2.72 21.02
CA LEU A 269 30.05 2.86 20.50
C LEU A 269 29.47 4.23 20.85
N PHE A 270 28.62 4.73 19.96
CA PHE A 270 27.80 5.91 20.18
C PHE A 270 26.32 5.53 20.13
N ALA A 271 25.51 6.04 21.06
CA ALA A 271 24.06 5.87 21.04
C ALA A 271 23.38 7.23 21.26
N ALA A 272 22.64 7.67 20.25
CA ALA A 272 21.80 8.86 20.30
C ALA A 272 20.39 8.50 20.78
N THR A 273 19.85 9.28 21.72
CA THR A 273 18.51 9.06 22.29
C THR A 273 17.78 10.38 22.51
N THR A 274 16.45 10.31 22.64
CA THR A 274 15.63 11.48 23.02
C THR A 274 15.88 12.00 24.44
N TYR A 275 16.75 11.35 25.23
CA TYR A 275 17.15 11.77 26.58
C TYR A 275 18.67 11.93 26.73
N GLY A 276 19.46 11.92 25.66
CA GLY A 276 20.89 12.25 25.70
C GLY A 276 21.74 11.45 24.72
N PHE A 277 23.00 11.87 24.59
CA PHE A 277 24.05 11.14 23.88
C PHE A 277 24.83 10.25 24.86
N TYR A 278 25.05 8.99 24.48
CA TYR A 278 25.76 7.99 25.27
C TYR A 278 26.95 7.45 24.49
N LYS A 279 28.06 7.20 25.19
CA LYS A 279 29.30 6.62 24.63
C LYS A 279 29.72 5.39 25.42
N SER A 280 30.11 4.33 24.74
CA SER A 280 30.79 3.16 25.31
C SER A 280 32.23 3.11 24.79
N LEU A 281 33.10 2.39 25.50
CA LEU A 281 34.49 2.09 25.11
C LEU A 281 34.81 0.58 25.17
N ASP A 282 33.85 -0.24 25.63
CA ASP A 282 33.99 -1.68 25.93
C ASP A 282 32.96 -2.54 25.16
N GLY A 283 32.53 -2.06 23.99
CA GLY A 283 31.56 -2.72 23.12
C GLY A 283 30.14 -2.75 23.67
N GLY A 284 29.78 -1.79 24.52
CA GLY A 284 28.43 -1.65 25.10
C GLY A 284 28.25 -2.31 26.47
N SER A 285 29.31 -2.85 27.06
CA SER A 285 29.25 -3.49 28.40
C SER A 285 29.03 -2.45 29.50
N THR A 286 29.58 -1.24 29.31
CA THR A 286 29.26 -0.03 30.07
C THR A 286 29.06 1.16 29.14
N TRP A 287 28.30 2.14 29.63
CA TRP A 287 27.95 3.36 28.89
C TRP A 287 28.09 4.58 29.79
N THR A 288 28.69 5.64 29.26
CA THR A 288 28.76 6.96 29.88
C THR A 288 27.82 7.90 29.12
N ARG A 289 26.85 8.49 29.84
CA ARG A 289 26.06 9.61 29.32
C ARG A 289 26.97 10.84 29.23
N LYS A 290 26.92 11.56 28.10
CA LYS A 290 27.76 12.73 27.84
C LYS A 290 26.96 14.01 28.09
N ASP A 291 26.88 14.42 29.35
CA ASP A 291 26.21 15.66 29.77
C ASP A 291 27.11 16.88 29.62
N GLY A 292 26.53 18.03 29.26
CA GLY A 292 27.23 19.32 29.24
C GLY A 292 28.29 19.48 28.16
N VAL A 293 28.36 18.56 27.19
CA VAL A 293 29.39 18.50 26.12
C VAL A 293 29.18 19.47 24.96
N GLY A 294 28.20 20.37 25.05
CA GLY A 294 27.97 21.46 24.07
C GLY A 294 26.58 21.49 23.42
N PHE A 295 25.75 20.45 23.59
CA PHE A 295 24.32 20.48 23.23
C PHE A 295 23.55 21.52 24.06
N ASP A 296 22.38 21.95 23.56
CA ASP A 296 21.52 22.90 24.28
C ASP A 296 20.48 22.20 25.17
N HIS A 297 20.06 20.98 24.81
CA HIS A 297 18.96 20.26 25.48
C HIS A 297 19.21 18.77 25.73
N ASP A 298 20.23 18.17 25.10
CA ASP A 298 20.48 16.72 25.11
C ASP A 298 19.29 15.88 24.58
N ILE A 299 18.56 16.36 23.56
CA ILE A 299 17.42 15.66 22.96
C ILE A 299 17.76 15.30 21.50
N ILE A 300 18.52 14.21 21.34
CA ILE A 300 19.15 13.88 20.06
C ILE A 300 18.16 13.16 19.13
N ARG A 301 17.75 13.85 18.06
CA ARG A 301 16.75 13.36 17.09
C ARG A 301 17.33 12.61 15.89
N SER A 302 18.60 12.82 15.58
CA SER A 302 19.31 12.20 14.46
C SER A 302 20.79 12.23 14.79
N LEU A 303 21.52 11.18 14.43
CA LEU A 303 22.98 11.09 14.49
C LEU A 303 23.46 10.43 13.19
N ASP A 304 24.56 10.92 12.64
CA ASP A 304 25.24 10.34 11.47
C ASP A 304 26.77 10.49 11.61
N MET A 305 27.54 9.77 10.79
CA MET A 305 29.00 9.72 10.89
C MET A 305 29.68 9.74 9.52
N HIS A 306 30.66 10.63 9.36
CA HIS A 306 31.67 10.54 8.30
C HIS A 306 32.93 9.85 8.85
N HIS A 307 33.57 9.01 8.03
CA HIS A 307 34.86 8.39 8.31
C HIS A 307 35.77 8.47 7.08
N ASP A 308 36.87 9.23 7.18
CA ASP A 308 37.91 9.24 6.14
C ASP A 308 38.83 8.02 6.31
N LYS A 309 38.54 6.96 5.55
CA LYS A 309 39.30 5.69 5.52
C LYS A 309 40.79 5.84 5.14
N ARG A 310 41.24 7.02 4.71
CA ARG A 310 42.63 7.34 4.39
C ARG A 310 43.42 7.84 5.62
N THR A 311 42.74 8.36 6.63
CA THR A 311 43.38 8.92 7.85
C THR A 311 42.90 8.29 9.16
N GLY A 312 41.73 7.65 9.15
CA GLY A 312 41.03 7.21 10.37
C GLY A 312 40.23 8.33 11.04
N ASP A 313 40.15 9.52 10.42
CA ASP A 313 39.42 10.66 11.01
C ASP A 313 37.90 10.43 10.98
N ILE A 314 37.27 10.61 12.15
CA ILE A 314 35.82 10.44 12.33
C ILE A 314 35.19 11.78 12.73
N ALA A 315 34.15 12.17 12.00
CA ALA A 315 33.32 13.32 12.32
C ALA A 315 31.87 12.87 12.56
N LEU A 316 31.34 13.16 13.76
CA LEU A 316 29.96 12.86 14.13
C LEU A 316 29.07 14.09 13.94
N TYR A 317 27.85 13.87 13.45
CA TYR A 317 26.86 14.90 13.19
C TYR A 317 25.56 14.59 13.90
N ALA A 318 25.05 15.54 14.69
CA ALA A 318 23.85 15.34 15.50
C ALA A 318 22.83 16.47 15.29
N ILE A 319 21.54 16.13 15.40
CA ILE A 319 20.46 17.09 15.61
C ILE A 319 20.04 17.02 17.08
N ASP A 320 20.24 18.11 17.81
CA ASP A 320 19.56 18.37 19.07
C ASP A 320 18.25 19.12 18.79
N LEU A 321 17.17 18.82 19.52
CA LEU A 321 15.84 19.35 19.23
C LEU A 321 15.83 20.88 19.21
N VAL A 322 15.51 21.49 18.06
CA VAL A 322 15.25 22.93 17.98
C VAL A 322 14.00 23.26 18.79
N LYS A 323 14.18 24.02 19.88
CA LYS A 323 13.12 24.49 20.78
C LYS A 323 12.85 25.98 20.56
N TRP A 324 11.64 26.40 20.91
CA TRP A 324 11.23 27.80 20.88
C TRP A 324 10.59 28.20 22.21
N LYS A 325 10.64 29.50 22.53
CA LYS A 325 9.99 30.10 23.70
C LYS A 325 9.28 31.40 23.34
N ALA A 326 8.35 31.81 24.21
CA ALA A 326 7.75 33.13 24.17
C ALA A 326 8.79 34.20 24.56
N ASP A 327 8.76 35.34 23.87
CA ASP A 327 9.49 36.56 24.21
C ASP A 327 8.55 37.75 23.98
N GLY A 328 7.76 38.11 24.99
CA GLY A 328 6.68 39.09 24.85
C GLY A 328 5.64 38.66 23.80
N LEU A 329 5.49 39.46 22.75
CA LEU A 329 4.51 39.29 21.67
C LEU A 329 5.03 38.51 20.45
N LYS A 330 6.17 37.82 20.57
CA LYS A 330 6.79 36.98 19.52
C LYS A 330 7.31 35.66 20.10
N VAL A 331 7.71 34.77 19.20
CA VAL A 331 8.37 33.50 19.50
C VAL A 331 9.83 33.56 19.04
N VAL A 332 10.75 33.09 19.88
CA VAL A 332 12.20 33.11 19.61
C VAL A 332 12.83 31.73 19.81
N ASN A 333 14.06 31.56 19.31
CA ASN A 333 14.85 30.36 19.54
C ASN A 333 15.13 30.14 21.03
N ASP A 334 15.05 28.90 21.48
CA ASP A 334 15.42 28.46 22.83
C ASP A 334 16.65 27.55 22.83
N GLY A 335 17.14 27.14 21.65
CA GLY A 335 18.32 26.30 21.45
C GLY A 335 18.09 25.22 20.39
N GLY A 336 19.03 24.30 20.27
CA GLY A 336 19.04 23.14 19.38
C GLY A 336 19.55 23.45 17.96
N GLY A 337 19.40 22.46 17.08
CA GLY A 337 19.85 22.51 15.69
C GLY A 337 20.93 21.49 15.40
N VAL A 338 21.86 21.83 14.51
CA VAL A 338 22.90 20.94 13.99
C VAL A 338 24.21 21.12 14.76
N PHE A 339 24.81 20.02 15.17
CA PHE A 339 26.08 19.98 15.91
C PHE A 339 27.06 19.01 15.26
N LYS A 340 28.36 19.31 15.37
CA LYS A 340 29.48 18.49 14.90
C LYS A 340 30.44 18.18 16.04
N SER A 341 30.89 16.93 16.13
CA SER A 341 32.04 16.53 16.94
C SER A 341 33.15 15.97 16.05
N VAL A 342 34.40 16.19 16.45
CA VAL A 342 35.63 15.65 15.80
C VAL A 342 36.55 14.96 16.81
N ASP A 343 36.03 14.65 18.00
CA ASP A 343 36.74 14.03 19.12
C ASP A 343 36.02 12.76 19.62
N GLY A 344 35.14 12.19 18.77
CA GLY A 344 34.33 11.03 19.12
C GLY A 344 33.28 11.34 20.21
N GLY A 345 32.64 12.51 20.15
CA GLY A 345 31.56 12.91 21.04
C GLY A 345 31.99 13.32 22.45
N GLU A 346 33.23 13.77 22.63
CA GLU A 346 33.70 14.38 23.87
C GLU A 346 33.30 15.86 23.96
N SER A 347 33.27 16.57 22.83
CA SER A 347 32.71 17.92 22.69
C SER A 347 31.96 18.11 21.37
N TRP A 348 30.98 19.02 21.37
CA TRP A 348 30.08 19.28 20.26
C TRP A 348 30.00 20.77 19.92
N ALA A 349 30.47 21.12 18.72
CA ALA A 349 30.37 22.47 18.18
C ALA A 349 29.04 22.67 17.45
N LYS A 350 28.35 23.77 17.76
CA LYS A 350 27.08 24.15 17.10
C LYS A 350 27.34 24.73 15.71
N ILE A 351 26.84 24.06 14.68
CA ILE A 351 27.08 24.39 13.27
C ILE A 351 25.79 24.84 12.54
N ASN A 352 24.95 25.60 13.22
CA ASN A 352 23.73 26.19 12.64
C ASN A 352 24.00 27.28 11.58
N GLY A 353 25.22 27.85 11.54
CA GLY A 353 25.60 28.91 10.60
C GLY A 353 24.55 30.01 10.46
N ASN A 354 24.05 30.18 9.24
CA ASN A 354 22.97 31.11 8.87
C ASN A 354 21.57 30.44 8.73
N MET A 355 21.33 29.20 9.21
CA MET A 355 20.07 28.45 8.98
C MET A 355 18.80 29.16 9.47
N ALA A 356 18.90 30.03 10.47
CA ALA A 356 17.76 30.81 10.94
C ALA A 356 17.25 31.74 9.82
N VAL A 357 15.92 31.85 9.70
CA VAL A 357 15.26 32.63 8.63
C VAL A 357 14.49 33.83 9.18
N ASN A 358 14.30 34.84 8.33
CA ASN A 358 13.47 35.99 8.64
C ASN A 358 11.99 35.66 8.42
N VAL A 359 11.32 35.27 9.51
CA VAL A 359 9.89 34.90 9.51
C VAL A 359 9.01 36.08 9.12
N ASP A 360 9.41 37.31 9.44
CA ASP A 360 8.62 38.51 9.11
C ASP A 360 8.52 38.70 7.60
N VAL A 361 9.67 38.70 6.91
CA VAL A 361 9.76 38.75 5.44
C VAL A 361 9.01 37.58 4.80
N LEU A 362 9.19 36.36 5.32
CA LEU A 362 8.58 35.16 4.73
C LEU A 362 7.06 35.06 4.97
N CYS A 363 6.54 35.63 6.06
CA CYS A 363 5.09 35.70 6.35
C CYS A 363 4.30 36.67 5.46
N SER A 364 4.95 37.39 4.53
CA SER A 364 4.28 38.03 3.39
C SER A 364 3.49 37.02 2.57
N ASP A 365 4.02 35.81 2.39
CA ASP A 365 3.31 34.69 1.77
C ASP A 365 2.27 34.09 2.73
N TYR A 366 1.09 33.76 2.19
CA TYR A 366 0.01 33.14 2.96
C TYR A 366 0.37 31.71 3.42
N SER A 367 0.97 30.91 2.53
CA SER A 367 1.27 29.51 2.81
C SER A 367 2.31 29.41 3.93
N PHE A 368 3.41 30.16 3.84
CA PHE A 368 4.43 30.23 4.88
C PHE A 368 3.82 30.67 6.22
N ARG A 369 3.07 31.79 6.21
CA ARG A 369 2.43 32.35 7.41
C ARG A 369 1.48 31.36 8.08
N LYS A 370 0.70 30.59 7.32
CA LYS A 370 -0.16 29.55 7.89
C LYS A 370 0.66 28.49 8.62
N THR A 371 1.71 27.96 8.01
CA THR A 371 2.54 26.92 8.69
C THR A 371 3.25 27.45 9.94
N TYR A 372 3.68 28.71 9.95
CA TYR A 372 4.29 29.35 11.11
C TYR A 372 3.34 29.37 12.32
N TYR A 373 2.06 29.72 12.11
CA TYR A 373 1.08 29.76 13.20
C TYR A 373 0.42 28.41 13.52
N ASP A 374 -0.03 27.63 12.53
CA ASP A 374 -0.74 26.35 12.73
C ASP A 374 0.22 25.19 13.05
N TRP A 375 1.32 25.06 12.30
CA TRP A 375 2.19 23.88 12.37
C TRP A 375 3.33 24.08 13.37
N ALA A 376 4.03 25.22 13.33
CA ALA A 376 5.12 25.49 14.27
C ALA A 376 4.61 25.93 15.64
N ILE A 377 4.01 27.12 15.76
CA ILE A 377 3.67 27.72 17.06
C ILE A 377 2.53 26.94 17.75
N ALA A 378 1.37 26.79 17.11
CA ALA A 378 0.20 26.20 17.75
C ALA A 378 0.47 24.77 18.27
N ARG A 379 1.12 23.91 17.47
CA ARG A 379 1.47 22.54 17.91
C ARG A 379 2.57 22.49 18.96
N TRP A 380 3.53 23.43 18.95
CA TRP A 380 4.56 23.50 19.98
C TRP A 380 3.99 23.90 21.34
N PHE A 381 3.24 25.00 21.40
CA PHE A 381 2.69 25.53 22.64
C PHE A 381 1.38 24.84 23.09
N GLY A 382 0.81 23.95 22.27
CA GLY A 382 -0.43 23.21 22.60
C GLY A 382 -1.70 24.04 22.52
N VAL A 383 -1.72 25.06 21.65
CA VAL A 383 -2.83 26.02 21.48
C VAL A 383 -3.44 25.92 20.08
N SER A 384 -4.54 26.64 19.80
CA SER A 384 -5.07 26.77 18.45
C SER A 384 -4.33 27.81 17.61
N GLU A 385 -4.40 27.71 16.26
CA GLU A 385 -3.87 28.72 15.33
C GLU A 385 -4.34 30.14 15.67
N LYS A 386 -5.62 30.31 16.04
CA LYS A 386 -6.18 31.62 16.45
C LYS A 386 -5.52 32.16 17.72
N GLN A 387 -5.25 31.29 18.71
CA GLN A 387 -4.54 31.68 19.93
C GLN A 387 -3.06 31.99 19.64
N ALA A 388 -2.39 31.19 18.80
CA ALA A 388 -1.02 31.43 18.37
C ALA A 388 -0.86 32.80 17.69
N ILE A 389 -1.79 33.19 16.82
CA ILE A 389 -1.81 34.52 16.17
C ILE A 389 -2.05 35.65 17.20
N ALA A 390 -2.98 35.45 18.15
CA ALA A 390 -3.33 36.46 19.14
C ALA A 390 -2.25 36.67 20.23
N SER A 391 -1.55 35.61 20.63
CA SER A 391 -0.45 35.67 21.60
C SER A 391 0.86 36.14 20.98
N TYR A 392 1.10 35.83 19.69
CA TYR A 392 2.38 36.10 19.02
C TYR A 392 2.21 36.86 17.69
N PRO A 393 1.64 38.10 17.70
CA PRO A 393 1.46 38.89 16.50
C PRO A 393 2.78 39.37 15.88
N GLU A 394 3.81 39.62 16.68
CA GLU A 394 5.15 39.99 16.21
C GLU A 394 5.92 38.76 15.69
N LYS A 395 6.88 39.00 14.80
CA LYS A 395 7.53 37.94 14.00
C LYS A 395 9.04 38.01 14.14
N ALA A 396 9.69 36.85 14.22
CA ALA A 396 11.11 36.76 14.47
C ALA A 396 11.94 37.04 13.21
N THR A 397 12.83 38.03 13.28
CA THR A 397 13.80 38.34 12.22
C THR A 397 14.82 37.21 11.99
N ASN A 398 15.01 36.32 12.98
CA ASN A 398 15.87 35.14 12.90
C ASN A 398 15.28 33.98 13.73
N LEU A 399 14.51 33.09 13.10
CA LEU A 399 14.01 31.87 13.73
C LEU A 399 14.57 30.62 13.05
N LEU A 400 15.05 29.66 13.83
CA LEU A 400 15.54 28.37 13.35
C LEU A 400 14.34 27.43 13.17
N HIS A 401 14.27 26.76 12.01
CA HIS A 401 13.28 25.73 11.71
C HIS A 401 13.71 24.39 12.34
N ARG A 402 12.78 23.46 12.57
CA ARG A 402 13.13 22.11 13.04
C ARG A 402 13.63 21.25 11.90
N VAL A 403 14.64 20.45 12.18
CA VAL A 403 15.17 19.43 11.28
C VAL A 403 14.98 18.03 11.87
N VAL A 404 14.81 17.02 10.99
CA VAL A 404 14.37 15.65 11.31
C VAL A 404 15.37 14.56 10.88
N ARG A 405 16.30 14.91 9.99
CA ARG A 405 17.49 14.12 9.64
C ARG A 405 18.66 15.06 9.44
N VAL A 406 19.82 14.64 9.91
CA VAL A 406 21.11 15.04 9.37
C VAL A 406 21.69 13.84 8.63
N ARG A 407 22.31 14.10 7.48
CA ARG A 407 23.14 13.13 6.76
C ARG A 407 24.43 13.83 6.30
N VAL A 408 25.56 13.14 6.30
CA VAL A 408 26.84 13.65 5.79
C VAL A 408 27.30 12.85 4.58
N ASP A 409 27.93 13.50 3.61
CA ASP A 409 28.50 12.84 2.43
C ASP A 409 29.61 11.86 2.88
N PRO A 410 29.58 10.58 2.49
CA PRO A 410 30.63 9.62 2.84
C PRO A 410 32.01 9.98 2.24
N ASN A 411 32.07 10.90 1.28
CA ASN A 411 33.30 11.32 0.59
C ASN A 411 33.78 12.75 0.94
N ASP A 412 32.96 13.58 1.61
CA ASP A 412 33.39 14.90 2.11
C ASP A 412 32.78 15.22 3.49
N PRO A 413 33.57 15.30 4.57
CA PRO A 413 33.07 15.63 5.90
C PRO A 413 32.52 17.07 6.00
N ASN A 414 32.73 17.95 5.02
CA ASN A 414 32.20 19.31 5.02
C ASN A 414 30.81 19.41 4.40
N LYS A 415 30.42 18.39 3.62
CA LYS A 415 29.18 18.36 2.83
C LYS A 415 28.05 17.71 3.63
N VAL A 416 27.32 18.54 4.37
CA VAL A 416 26.29 18.12 5.34
C VAL A 416 24.92 18.54 4.86
N PHE A 417 23.97 17.60 4.89
CA PHE A 417 22.57 17.82 4.53
C PHE A 417 21.67 17.71 5.76
N VAL A 418 20.61 18.52 5.79
CA VAL A 418 19.51 18.38 6.76
C VAL A 418 18.15 18.52 6.12
N MET A 419 17.18 17.74 6.61
CA MET A 419 15.79 17.76 6.17
C MET A 419 14.89 18.43 7.22
N ASN A 420 14.03 19.36 6.78
CA ASN A 420 13.07 20.10 7.61
C ASN A 420 11.93 19.16 8.10
N ASP A 421 11.43 19.34 9.33
CA ASP A 421 10.49 18.42 10.02
C ASP A 421 9.02 18.56 9.55
N TYR A 422 8.79 18.25 8.27
CA TYR A 422 7.88 19.03 7.42
C TYR A 422 6.67 18.23 6.87
N LYS A 423 5.94 17.53 7.76
CA LYS A 423 4.78 16.67 7.41
C LYS A 423 3.46 16.98 8.16
N GLY A 424 2.41 17.27 7.39
CA GLY A 424 1.08 17.84 7.75
C GLY A 424 0.28 17.45 9.00
N LYS A 425 0.62 16.40 9.77
CA LYS A 425 -0.26 15.87 10.86
C LYS A 425 0.32 16.10 12.26
N GLU A 426 1.48 15.53 12.59
CA GLU A 426 2.22 15.77 13.85
C GLU A 426 3.40 16.73 13.67
N GLN A 427 3.25 17.64 12.72
CA GLN A 427 4.24 18.65 12.35
C GLN A 427 4.50 19.63 13.48
N HIS A 428 5.75 20.06 13.61
CA HIS A 428 6.13 21.14 14.51
C HIS A 428 7.08 22.15 13.84
N THR A 429 6.96 22.41 12.54
CA THR A 429 7.84 23.33 11.77
C THR A 429 7.09 24.16 10.72
N PHE A 430 7.78 25.14 10.15
CA PHE A 430 7.28 26.05 9.11
C PHE A 430 8.00 25.85 7.76
N GLN A 431 7.47 26.45 6.67
CA GLN A 431 8.02 26.32 5.30
C GLN A 431 9.40 27.04 5.15
N GLY A 432 9.89 27.21 3.91
CA GLY A 432 11.13 27.94 3.62
C GLY A 432 12.32 27.07 3.17
N GLY A 433 12.06 25.83 2.73
CA GLY A 433 13.06 24.89 2.23
C GLY A 433 12.85 23.49 2.83
N ILE A 434 12.87 22.45 1.99
CA ILE A 434 12.69 21.06 2.44
C ILE A 434 14.03 20.47 2.86
N ILE A 435 15.05 20.61 2.01
CA ILE A 435 16.39 20.08 2.22
C ILE A 435 17.37 21.25 2.15
N TRP A 436 18.23 21.35 3.16
CA TRP A 436 19.32 22.31 3.24
C TRP A 436 20.66 21.60 3.14
N ARG A 437 21.64 22.25 2.51
CA ARG A 437 23.02 21.77 2.40
C ARG A 437 23.98 22.83 2.96
N SER A 438 25.09 22.37 3.51
CA SER A 438 26.32 23.13 3.71
C SER A 438 27.45 22.38 3.00
N ASP A 439 28.38 23.14 2.40
CA ASP A 439 29.61 22.64 1.76
C ASP A 439 30.87 23.07 2.53
N ASP A 440 30.73 23.63 3.74
CA ASP A 440 31.84 24.23 4.50
C ASP A 440 31.91 23.78 5.97
N GLY A 441 31.23 22.67 6.30
CA GLY A 441 31.14 22.12 7.65
C GLY A 441 30.08 22.80 8.53
N GLY A 442 29.11 23.47 7.92
CA GLY A 442 27.98 24.12 8.59
C GLY A 442 28.20 25.58 9.01
N LYS A 443 29.17 26.28 8.41
CA LYS A 443 29.37 27.73 8.61
C LYS A 443 28.35 28.51 7.77
N LYS A 444 28.12 28.08 6.53
CA LYS A 444 27.05 28.56 5.65
C LYS A 444 26.17 27.40 5.19
N TRP A 445 24.88 27.65 5.23
CA TRP A 445 23.81 26.79 4.72
C TRP A 445 22.97 27.52 3.66
N PHE A 446 22.40 26.73 2.76
CA PHE A 446 21.45 27.18 1.74
C PHE A 446 20.45 26.06 1.44
N VAL A 447 19.31 26.43 0.86
CA VAL A 447 18.29 25.46 0.44
C VAL A 447 18.74 24.78 -0.84
N THR A 448 19.06 23.49 -0.73
CA THR A 448 19.58 22.68 -1.83
C THR A 448 18.45 22.14 -2.71
N PHE A 449 17.27 21.88 -2.14
CA PHE A 449 16.08 21.44 -2.87
C PHE A 449 15.07 22.58 -3.07
N ARG A 450 14.96 23.13 -4.29
CA ARG A 450 14.21 24.37 -4.58
C ARG A 450 13.01 24.11 -5.50
N ASN A 451 11.89 23.71 -4.89
CA ASN A 451 10.58 23.62 -5.54
C ASN A 451 9.53 24.62 -4.99
N GLY A 452 8.60 25.06 -5.84
CA GLY A 452 7.57 26.06 -5.53
C GLY A 452 7.95 27.48 -5.97
N THR A 453 6.95 28.33 -6.19
CA THR A 453 7.13 29.62 -6.89
C THR A 453 7.87 30.71 -6.10
N ALA A 454 8.15 30.51 -4.80
CA ALA A 454 8.79 31.51 -3.94
C ALA A 454 10.27 31.81 -4.29
N TRP A 455 11.00 30.83 -4.83
CA TRP A 455 12.44 30.99 -5.14
C TRP A 455 12.67 32.02 -6.24
N GLU A 456 11.84 32.01 -7.29
CA GLU A 456 11.94 32.92 -8.43
C GLU A 456 10.95 34.09 -8.38
N GLY A 457 9.91 33.98 -7.54
CA GLY A 457 8.89 35.00 -7.27
C GLY A 457 9.11 35.76 -5.95
N VAL A 458 8.09 35.75 -5.08
CA VAL A 458 7.94 36.69 -3.95
C VAL A 458 9.11 36.76 -2.96
N HIS A 459 9.89 35.69 -2.80
CA HIS A 459 11.03 35.65 -1.86
C HIS A 459 12.41 35.62 -2.55
N LYS A 460 12.46 35.76 -3.88
CA LYS A 460 13.71 35.78 -4.67
C LYS A 460 14.76 36.76 -4.12
N ALA A 461 14.33 37.99 -3.79
CA ALA A 461 15.24 39.02 -3.28
C ALA A 461 15.85 38.64 -1.92
N TYR A 462 15.05 38.04 -1.03
CA TYR A 462 15.48 37.55 0.28
C TYR A 462 16.49 36.40 0.15
N TRP A 463 16.19 35.40 -0.68
CA TRP A 463 17.09 34.26 -0.90
C TRP A 463 18.39 34.67 -1.60
N LYS A 464 18.31 35.52 -2.64
CA LYS A 464 19.50 36.10 -3.28
C LYS A 464 20.35 36.91 -2.31
N GLY A 465 19.73 37.71 -1.43
CA GLY A 465 20.42 38.48 -0.38
C GLY A 465 21.15 37.62 0.65
N ARG A 466 20.72 36.37 0.86
CA ARG A 466 21.41 35.36 1.69
C ARG A 466 22.51 34.59 0.95
N GLY A 467 22.75 34.90 -0.33
CA GLY A 467 23.66 34.13 -1.18
C GLY A 467 23.18 32.69 -1.41
N ASN A 468 21.86 32.48 -1.45
CA ASN A 468 21.20 31.22 -1.81
C ASN A 468 20.92 31.24 -3.33
N PRO A 469 21.15 30.15 -4.07
CA PRO A 469 20.65 30.03 -5.45
C PRO A 469 19.13 30.21 -5.47
N THR A 470 18.60 30.88 -6.50
CA THR A 470 17.15 31.18 -6.62
C THR A 470 16.47 30.48 -7.79
N SER A 471 17.24 29.86 -8.70
CA SER A 471 16.66 29.06 -9.78
C SER A 471 16.08 27.75 -9.25
N HIS A 472 14.99 27.29 -9.88
CA HIS A 472 14.58 25.89 -9.80
C HIS A 472 15.75 24.98 -10.19
N ASN A 473 15.88 23.85 -9.51
CA ASN A 473 16.89 22.83 -9.78
C ASN A 473 16.33 21.41 -9.72
N VAL A 474 15.04 21.28 -10.08
CA VAL A 474 14.32 20.01 -10.06
C VAL A 474 13.86 19.69 -11.48
N THR A 475 14.40 18.60 -12.02
CA THR A 475 13.95 17.96 -13.26
C THR A 475 12.85 16.96 -12.89
N TRP A 476 11.73 17.04 -13.61
CA TRP A 476 10.54 16.22 -13.40
C TRP A 476 10.45 15.22 -14.56
N ALA A 477 10.32 13.94 -14.24
CA ALA A 477 10.01 12.89 -15.21
C ALA A 477 8.50 12.74 -15.38
N ALA A 478 7.72 12.98 -14.32
CA ALA A 478 6.27 13.03 -14.38
C ALA A 478 5.69 14.25 -13.67
N GLN A 479 4.40 14.50 -13.96
CA GLN A 479 3.57 15.39 -13.17
C GLN A 479 4.14 16.83 -13.02
N SER A 480 4.85 17.37 -14.01
CA SER A 480 5.60 18.65 -13.98
C SER A 480 4.90 19.85 -13.31
N HIS A 481 3.56 19.93 -13.33
CA HIS A 481 2.76 20.92 -12.60
C HIS A 481 3.03 21.05 -11.09
N TRP A 482 3.59 20.03 -10.41
CA TRP A 482 4.02 20.14 -9.00
C TRP A 482 5.14 21.19 -8.80
N LYS A 483 5.80 21.63 -9.87
CA LYS A 483 6.69 22.80 -9.88
C LYS A 483 6.02 24.06 -9.34
N GLU A 484 4.73 24.22 -9.61
CA GLU A 484 3.97 25.46 -9.38
C GLU A 484 2.94 25.35 -8.25
N GLU A 485 2.92 24.24 -7.48
CA GLU A 485 1.92 24.01 -6.43
C GLU A 485 2.14 24.81 -5.13
N GLY A 486 2.11 26.13 -5.26
CA GLY A 486 2.25 27.11 -4.18
C GLY A 486 3.67 27.67 -4.03
N SER A 487 3.76 28.71 -3.20
CA SER A 487 4.98 29.49 -2.95
C SER A 487 6.12 28.61 -2.42
N TYR A 488 5.87 27.90 -1.31
CA TYR A 488 6.68 26.75 -0.91
C TYR A 488 5.84 25.49 -0.95
N PHE A 489 6.41 24.44 -1.53
CA PHE A 489 5.82 23.11 -1.65
C PHE A 489 5.33 22.59 -0.29
N LYS A 490 4.08 22.11 -0.20
CA LYS A 490 3.30 22.11 1.06
C LYS A 490 3.39 20.84 1.92
N LYS A 491 3.82 19.72 1.35
CA LYS A 491 4.05 18.46 2.09
C LYS A 491 5.49 18.00 1.80
N ALA A 492 6.07 17.15 2.64
CA ALA A 492 7.40 16.56 2.43
C ALA A 492 7.52 15.19 3.11
N GLY A 493 8.56 14.43 2.71
CA GLY A 493 8.98 13.23 3.42
C GLY A 493 9.91 13.55 4.60
N VAL A 494 10.46 12.50 5.21
CA VAL A 494 11.48 12.58 6.28
C VAL A 494 12.67 11.66 6.02
N ALA A 495 12.75 11.14 4.79
CA ALA A 495 13.66 10.09 4.36
C ALA A 495 14.69 10.70 3.39
N LEU A 496 15.97 10.57 3.77
CA LEU A 496 17.14 11.12 3.08
C LEU A 496 18.29 10.13 3.32
N ALA A 497 19.06 9.76 2.29
CA ALA A 497 20.24 8.93 2.45
C ALA A 497 21.30 9.22 1.37
N PHE A 498 22.58 9.15 1.75
CA PHE A 498 23.68 9.10 0.79
C PHE A 498 23.94 7.67 0.36
N ASN A 499 24.32 7.53 -0.91
CA ASN A 499 24.93 6.35 -1.48
C ASN A 499 26.47 6.43 -1.32
N ALA A 500 27.17 5.31 -1.45
CA ALA A 500 28.63 5.25 -1.31
C ALA A 500 29.38 6.10 -2.37
N ASP A 501 28.76 6.36 -3.52
CA ASP A 501 29.30 7.22 -4.59
C ASP A 501 29.07 8.73 -4.37
N GLY A 502 28.45 9.14 -3.25
CA GLY A 502 28.13 10.54 -2.95
C GLY A 502 26.83 11.05 -3.58
N SER A 503 26.14 10.23 -4.39
CA SER A 503 24.76 10.54 -4.78
C SER A 503 23.84 10.51 -3.56
N VAL A 504 22.81 11.35 -3.55
CA VAL A 504 21.90 11.52 -2.41
C VAL A 504 20.46 11.35 -2.85
N ILE A 505 19.72 10.49 -2.16
CA ILE A 505 18.31 10.21 -2.43
C ILE A 505 17.43 10.83 -1.34
N ALA A 506 16.28 11.37 -1.74
CA ALA A 506 15.29 11.97 -0.85
C ALA A 506 13.87 11.61 -1.30
N CYS A 507 13.04 11.17 -0.36
CA CYS A 507 11.62 10.97 -0.64
C CYS A 507 10.89 12.32 -0.61
N GLN A 508 10.59 12.87 -1.79
CA GLN A 508 9.81 14.08 -1.89
C GLN A 508 8.32 13.76 -1.83
N MET A 509 7.71 14.21 -0.74
CA MET A 509 6.27 14.15 -0.55
C MET A 509 5.69 12.73 -0.46
N ALA A 510 4.37 12.68 -0.40
CA ALA A 510 3.62 11.46 -0.50
C ALA A 510 3.60 10.85 -1.92
N LYS A 511 4.50 11.23 -2.85
CA LYS A 511 4.34 10.85 -4.26
C LYS A 511 5.58 10.59 -5.12
N LEU A 512 6.78 11.08 -4.80
CA LEU A 512 7.91 11.06 -5.75
C LEU A 512 9.24 10.69 -5.07
N LEU A 513 10.16 10.13 -5.85
CA LEU A 513 11.50 9.77 -5.38
C LEU A 513 12.57 10.57 -6.14
N MET A 514 13.29 11.42 -5.41
CA MET A 514 14.27 12.34 -5.99
C MET A 514 15.68 11.87 -5.68
N ILE A 515 16.56 11.83 -6.68
CA ILE A 515 18.00 11.69 -6.47
C ILE A 515 18.71 13.00 -6.86
N SER A 516 19.92 13.16 -6.37
CA SER A 516 20.91 14.09 -6.90
C SER A 516 22.26 13.40 -7.06
N LYS A 517 22.86 13.56 -8.23
CA LYS A 517 24.14 12.94 -8.64
C LYS A 517 25.33 13.92 -8.64
N ASP A 518 25.07 15.21 -8.42
CA ASP A 518 26.09 16.26 -8.19
C ASP A 518 26.21 16.62 -6.68
N GLY A 519 25.53 15.87 -5.82
CA GLY A 519 25.47 16.14 -4.38
C GLY A 519 24.69 17.41 -4.05
N GLY A 520 23.56 17.62 -4.73
CA GLY A 520 22.44 18.48 -4.34
C GLY A 520 22.22 19.75 -5.18
N ASP A 521 23.09 20.02 -6.16
CA ASP A 521 23.01 21.21 -7.01
C ASP A 521 21.86 21.10 -8.02
N THR A 522 21.61 19.91 -8.55
CA THR A 522 20.41 19.52 -9.30
C THR A 522 19.77 18.26 -8.72
N TRP A 523 18.46 18.11 -8.90
CA TRP A 523 17.67 16.95 -8.48
C TRP A 523 16.84 16.43 -9.65
N GLU A 524 16.73 15.12 -9.77
CA GLU A 524 15.92 14.45 -10.78
C GLU A 524 15.03 13.38 -10.14
N GLU A 525 13.81 13.26 -10.67
CA GLU A 525 12.86 12.20 -10.36
C GLU A 525 13.34 10.88 -10.99
N ILE A 526 13.27 9.76 -10.26
CA ILE A 526 13.88 8.48 -10.72
C ILE A 526 12.95 7.27 -10.73
N ASP A 527 11.68 7.41 -10.34
CA ASP A 527 10.74 6.29 -10.21
C ASP A 527 9.77 6.09 -11.39
N GLU A 528 9.80 6.97 -12.40
CA GLU A 528 9.13 6.81 -13.69
C GLU A 528 9.83 7.57 -14.83
N VAL A 529 9.53 7.19 -16.08
CA VAL A 529 10.11 7.77 -17.31
C VAL A 529 8.98 8.15 -18.27
N GLU A 530 8.98 9.39 -18.76
CA GLU A 530 8.04 9.85 -19.79
C GLU A 530 8.39 9.26 -21.17
N THR A 531 7.40 8.82 -21.96
CA THR A 531 7.66 8.14 -23.25
C THR A 531 8.25 9.06 -24.32
N SER A 532 7.97 10.36 -24.20
CA SER A 532 8.54 11.46 -24.99
C SER A 532 8.18 12.76 -24.27
N PRO A 533 9.02 13.82 -24.31
CA PRO A 533 8.76 15.07 -23.61
C PRO A 533 7.34 15.63 -23.83
N GLU A 534 6.67 16.01 -22.75
CA GLU A 534 5.33 16.64 -22.74
C GLU A 534 4.18 15.76 -23.27
N SER A 535 4.33 14.43 -23.20
CA SER A 535 3.27 13.48 -23.59
C SER A 535 2.21 13.27 -22.51
N ASP A 536 2.52 13.51 -21.24
CA ASP A 536 1.74 13.04 -20.08
C ASP A 536 1.53 11.49 -20.14
N ILE A 537 2.52 10.73 -20.65
CA ILE A 537 2.51 9.25 -20.75
C ILE A 537 3.80 8.69 -20.12
N TRP A 538 3.66 7.80 -19.13
CA TRP A 538 4.79 7.36 -18.29
C TRP A 538 4.93 5.85 -18.17
N VAL A 539 6.15 5.43 -17.83
CA VAL A 539 6.58 4.04 -17.57
C VAL A 539 7.26 4.02 -16.20
N SER A 540 6.62 3.43 -15.19
CA SER A 540 7.19 3.37 -13.83
C SER A 540 8.23 2.26 -13.65
N GLY A 541 9.23 2.52 -12.81
CA GLY A 541 10.18 1.52 -12.32
C GLY A 541 9.54 0.42 -11.44
N GLY A 542 8.35 0.63 -10.87
CA GLY A 542 7.56 -0.40 -10.19
C GLY A 542 7.61 -0.41 -8.65
N ASN A 543 7.59 0.77 -8.02
CA ASN A 543 7.56 0.99 -6.56
C ASN A 543 6.26 1.65 -6.05
N SER A 544 5.17 1.55 -6.81
CA SER A 544 3.91 2.24 -6.54
C SER A 544 3.32 1.87 -5.17
N ASN A 545 3.01 2.88 -4.37
CA ASN A 545 2.46 2.82 -3.01
C ASN A 545 0.99 3.31 -3.01
N MET A 546 0.27 2.94 -4.08
CA MET A 546 -0.99 3.58 -4.50
C MET A 546 -2.25 2.81 -4.09
N PRO A 547 -3.35 3.51 -3.72
CA PRO A 547 -4.67 2.90 -3.60
C PRO A 547 -5.25 2.55 -4.98
N GLY A 548 -5.12 1.29 -5.39
CA GLY A 548 -5.71 0.78 -6.63
C GLY A 548 -7.20 0.47 -6.48
N GLN A 549 -8.00 0.82 -7.50
CA GLN A 549 -9.44 0.52 -7.59
C GLN A 549 -9.73 -0.24 -8.91
N ASN A 550 -10.98 -0.18 -9.39
CA ASN A 550 -11.47 -0.97 -10.53
C ASN A 550 -10.77 -0.71 -11.87
N PHE A 551 -10.84 -1.69 -12.77
CA PHE A 551 -10.54 -1.56 -14.20
C PHE A 551 -11.81 -1.40 -15.06
N TYR A 552 -11.63 -0.84 -16.27
CA TYR A 552 -12.66 -0.76 -17.31
C TYR A 552 -11.98 -0.78 -18.69
N GLN A 553 -12.55 -1.48 -19.68
CA GLN A 553 -12.09 -1.47 -21.08
C GLN A 553 -13.34 -1.43 -21.96
N ASP A 554 -13.31 -0.63 -23.03
CA ASP A 554 -14.44 -0.45 -23.94
C ASP A 554 -14.17 -1.18 -25.26
N GLU A 555 -15.15 -1.91 -25.80
CA GLU A 555 -14.98 -2.67 -27.06
C GLU A 555 -14.67 -1.77 -28.27
N ARG A 556 -14.93 -0.46 -28.17
CA ARG A 556 -14.61 0.56 -29.19
C ARG A 556 -13.17 1.10 -29.09
N LEU A 557 -12.46 0.82 -27.99
CA LEU A 557 -11.13 1.37 -27.68
C LEU A 557 -10.14 0.27 -27.27
N PRO A 558 -9.77 -0.67 -28.18
CA PRO A 558 -9.05 -1.90 -27.83
C PRO A 558 -7.72 -1.69 -27.10
N GLU A 559 -7.00 -0.60 -27.38
CA GLU A 559 -5.71 -0.28 -26.73
C GLU A 559 -5.82 0.44 -25.38
N SER A 560 -7.03 0.78 -24.92
CA SER A 560 -7.29 1.60 -23.73
C SER A 560 -8.01 0.84 -22.62
N VAL A 561 -7.23 0.27 -21.69
CA VAL A 561 -7.69 -0.15 -20.37
C VAL A 561 -7.60 1.05 -19.43
N PHE A 562 -8.73 1.46 -18.90
CA PHE A 562 -8.90 2.51 -17.91
C PHE A 562 -8.75 1.91 -16.51
N PHE A 563 -8.10 2.61 -15.58
CA PHE A 563 -7.93 2.15 -14.20
C PHE A 563 -8.03 3.29 -13.18
N CYS A 564 -8.79 3.04 -12.11
CA CYS A 564 -9.20 4.05 -11.13
C CYS A 564 -8.23 4.09 -9.93
N THR A 565 -7.89 5.28 -9.41
CA THR A 565 -6.85 5.44 -8.38
C THR A 565 -7.24 6.37 -7.22
N GLY A 566 -6.63 6.17 -6.06
CA GLY A 566 -6.68 7.12 -4.94
C GLY A 566 -5.66 8.26 -5.06
N GLU A 567 -6.09 9.49 -4.80
CA GLU A 567 -5.28 10.73 -4.79
C GLU A 567 -4.66 11.18 -6.12
N ASN A 568 -4.76 10.40 -7.21
CA ASN A 568 -4.15 10.68 -8.52
C ASN A 568 -5.09 10.39 -9.71
N ASP A 569 -6.37 10.73 -9.56
CA ASP A 569 -7.40 10.65 -10.62
C ASP A 569 -7.63 9.21 -11.15
N TYR A 570 -7.87 9.06 -12.46
CA TYR A 570 -7.86 7.80 -13.18
C TYR A 570 -6.83 7.84 -14.32
N TRP A 571 -6.45 6.66 -14.79
CA TRP A 571 -5.38 6.46 -15.77
C TRP A 571 -5.85 5.57 -16.91
N VAL A 572 -5.15 5.60 -18.05
CA VAL A 572 -5.46 4.78 -19.23
C VAL A 572 -4.18 4.24 -19.85
N THR A 573 -4.16 2.98 -20.27
CA THR A 573 -3.00 2.37 -20.94
C THR A 573 -2.64 3.04 -22.26
N ARG A 574 -1.34 3.03 -22.58
CA ARG A 574 -0.76 3.53 -23.83
C ARG A 574 0.28 2.53 -24.37
N PRO A 575 0.53 2.47 -25.68
CA PRO A 575 1.61 1.67 -26.25
C PRO A 575 2.99 2.27 -25.87
N GLY A 576 4.07 1.53 -26.16
CA GLY A 576 5.46 2.02 -26.08
C GLY A 576 6.23 1.64 -24.81
N GLY A 577 5.57 1.24 -23.72
CA GLY A 577 6.25 0.92 -22.45
C GLY A 577 7.35 -0.15 -22.57
N ASP A 578 7.08 -1.23 -23.31
CA ASP A 578 8.03 -2.31 -23.60
C ASP A 578 9.33 -1.85 -24.30
N ALA A 579 9.33 -0.67 -24.95
CA ALA A 579 10.51 -0.10 -25.61
C ALA A 579 11.41 0.71 -24.66
N ILE A 580 10.93 1.00 -23.44
CA ILE A 580 11.66 1.75 -22.40
C ILE A 580 12.01 0.80 -21.25
N LEU A 581 11.02 0.13 -20.65
CA LEU A 581 11.20 -0.94 -19.68
C LEU A 581 10.44 -2.19 -20.12
N LYS A 582 11.20 -3.22 -20.51
CA LYS A 582 10.66 -4.47 -21.07
C LYS A 582 9.70 -5.18 -20.09
N GLY A 583 8.45 -5.36 -20.52
CA GLY A 583 7.35 -5.96 -19.76
C GLY A 583 6.45 -4.94 -19.07
N VAL A 584 6.81 -3.65 -19.06
CA VAL A 584 6.08 -2.60 -18.33
C VAL A 584 5.05 -1.92 -19.24
N GLN A 585 3.86 -1.69 -18.69
CA GLN A 585 2.75 -1.05 -19.38
C GLN A 585 2.84 0.48 -19.21
N ALA A 586 3.06 1.20 -20.32
CA ALA A 586 2.95 2.66 -20.31
C ALA A 586 1.49 3.09 -20.04
N ALA A 587 1.31 4.22 -19.34
CA ALA A 587 -0.01 4.75 -19.01
C ALA A 587 -0.03 6.28 -18.94
N GLN A 588 -1.20 6.85 -19.22
CA GLN A 588 -1.48 8.29 -19.16
C GLN A 588 -2.42 8.60 -18.00
N ARG A 589 -2.16 9.67 -17.26
CA ARG A 589 -3.07 10.22 -16.24
C ARG A 589 -4.12 11.11 -16.90
N MET A 590 -5.38 10.89 -16.56
CA MET A 590 -6.49 11.73 -17.01
C MET A 590 -6.95 12.61 -15.85
N ARG A 591 -6.60 13.89 -15.89
CA ARG A 591 -6.82 14.82 -14.76
C ARG A 591 -8.30 15.21 -14.65
N LEU A 592 -8.90 15.06 -13.48
CA LEU A 592 -10.29 15.47 -13.23
C LEU A 592 -10.41 16.97 -12.87
N GLY A 593 -9.32 17.60 -12.44
CA GLY A 593 -9.26 19.02 -12.10
C GLY A 593 -7.96 19.43 -11.40
N PRO A 594 -7.89 20.63 -10.81
CA PRO A 594 -6.70 21.15 -10.10
C PRO A 594 -6.60 20.70 -8.63
N ALA A 595 -7.49 19.84 -8.16
CA ALA A 595 -7.51 19.30 -6.80
C ALA A 595 -7.01 17.84 -6.75
N GLU A 596 -6.83 17.28 -5.56
CA GLU A 596 -6.57 15.83 -5.42
C GLU A 596 -7.89 15.04 -5.50
N TYR A 597 -7.98 14.11 -6.45
CA TYR A 597 -9.14 13.25 -6.68
C TYR A 597 -8.82 11.79 -6.36
N SER A 598 -9.77 11.11 -5.71
CA SER A 598 -9.77 9.66 -5.54
C SER A 598 -10.90 9.06 -6.39
N CYS A 599 -10.59 8.54 -7.57
CA CYS A 599 -11.57 7.97 -8.50
C CYS A 599 -11.82 6.48 -8.20
N SER A 600 -13.09 6.05 -8.27
CA SER A 600 -13.53 4.67 -7.99
C SER A 600 -14.20 3.97 -9.18
N SER A 601 -14.71 4.73 -10.15
CA SER A 601 -15.31 4.18 -11.37
C SER A 601 -15.17 5.15 -12.53
N VAL A 602 -14.88 4.61 -13.71
CA VAL A 602 -14.98 5.27 -15.03
C VAL A 602 -16.05 4.52 -15.84
N ALA A 603 -16.84 5.23 -16.65
CA ALA A 603 -17.71 4.64 -17.66
C ALA A 603 -17.80 5.58 -18.87
N LEU A 604 -17.84 5.03 -20.10
CA LEU A 604 -18.09 5.79 -21.32
C LEU A 604 -19.58 5.72 -21.69
N HIS A 605 -20.09 6.78 -22.33
CA HIS A 605 -21.44 6.75 -22.89
C HIS A 605 -21.53 5.65 -23.99
N PRO A 606 -22.56 4.78 -23.98
CA PRO A 606 -22.63 3.63 -24.89
C PRO A 606 -22.70 3.99 -26.38
N ARG A 607 -22.98 5.26 -26.72
CA ARG A 607 -23.10 5.75 -28.11
C ARG A 607 -22.05 6.80 -28.50
N ASP A 608 -21.23 7.26 -27.55
CA ASP A 608 -20.14 8.22 -27.80
C ASP A 608 -18.95 7.94 -26.86
N VAL A 609 -17.75 7.81 -27.41
CA VAL A 609 -16.52 7.58 -26.62
C VAL A 609 -15.95 8.86 -26.00
N ASN A 610 -16.38 10.05 -26.45
CA ASN A 610 -15.90 11.33 -25.94
C ASN A 610 -16.59 11.72 -24.62
N THR A 611 -17.85 11.30 -24.45
CA THR A 611 -18.61 11.48 -23.22
C THR A 611 -18.18 10.44 -22.17
N VAL A 612 -17.29 10.86 -21.27
CA VAL A 612 -16.73 10.04 -20.19
C VAL A 612 -17.31 10.47 -18.85
N TYR A 613 -17.73 9.53 -18.03
CA TYR A 613 -18.25 9.75 -16.69
C TYR A 613 -17.33 9.16 -15.63
N THR A 614 -17.16 9.84 -14.48
CA THR A 614 -16.40 9.31 -13.35
C THR A 614 -17.08 9.52 -12.01
N LEU A 615 -16.92 8.52 -11.13
CA LEU A 615 -17.31 8.54 -9.72
C LEU A 615 -16.09 8.64 -8.81
N GLN A 616 -16.26 9.29 -7.67
CA GLN A 616 -15.21 9.52 -6.68
C GLN A 616 -15.52 8.78 -5.37
N PHE A 617 -14.47 8.48 -4.59
CA PHE A 617 -14.60 7.81 -3.29
C PHE A 617 -14.15 8.66 -2.09
N ARG A 618 -13.30 9.68 -2.31
CA ARG A 618 -12.69 10.53 -1.28
C ARG A 618 -12.22 11.86 -1.91
N GLN A 619 -11.85 12.84 -1.07
CA GLN A 619 -11.33 14.17 -1.47
C GLN A 619 -12.33 14.99 -2.30
N ALA A 620 -11.90 15.57 -3.43
CA ALA A 620 -12.69 16.47 -4.27
C ALA A 620 -13.87 15.75 -4.94
N ASN A 621 -14.99 16.47 -5.10
CA ASN A 621 -16.22 16.04 -5.79
C ASN A 621 -16.82 14.69 -5.30
N ARG A 622 -16.44 14.17 -4.13
CA ARG A 622 -17.08 12.99 -3.52
C ARG A 622 -18.55 13.28 -3.18
N GLY A 623 -19.45 12.40 -3.61
CA GLY A 623 -20.90 12.57 -3.61
C GLY A 623 -21.47 13.02 -4.98
N GLU A 624 -20.61 13.41 -5.93
CA GLU A 624 -21.02 13.94 -7.23
C GLU A 624 -20.80 12.94 -8.38
N LEU A 625 -21.34 13.27 -9.55
CA LEU A 625 -21.03 12.63 -10.82
C LEU A 625 -20.32 13.65 -11.70
N LEU A 626 -19.07 13.37 -12.10
CA LEU A 626 -18.34 14.17 -13.08
C LEU A 626 -18.57 13.64 -14.49
N ARG A 627 -18.73 14.55 -15.46
CA ARG A 627 -18.80 14.25 -16.89
C ARG A 627 -17.80 15.09 -17.68
N SER A 628 -17.10 14.44 -18.60
CA SER A 628 -16.39 15.02 -19.74
C SER A 628 -17.22 14.83 -21.02
N ILE A 629 -17.01 15.68 -22.01
CA ILE A 629 -17.59 15.57 -23.37
C ILE A 629 -16.50 15.64 -24.47
N ASP A 630 -15.23 15.49 -24.08
CA ASP A 630 -14.05 15.77 -24.93
C ASP A 630 -12.98 14.66 -24.89
N GLY A 631 -13.37 13.46 -24.46
CA GLY A 631 -12.48 12.29 -24.33
C GLY A 631 -11.75 12.22 -22.98
N GLY A 632 -12.24 12.91 -21.97
CA GLY A 632 -11.64 12.96 -20.63
C GLY A 632 -10.58 14.05 -20.44
N LYS A 633 -10.57 15.10 -21.27
CA LYS A 633 -9.59 16.22 -21.16
C LYS A 633 -10.06 17.28 -20.16
N THR A 634 -11.37 17.55 -20.13
CA THR A 634 -12.01 18.43 -19.14
C THR A 634 -13.23 17.75 -18.53
N PHE A 635 -13.47 17.99 -17.24
CA PHE A 635 -14.59 17.42 -16.49
C PHE A 635 -15.38 18.53 -15.78
N SER A 636 -16.68 18.29 -15.58
CA SER A 636 -17.54 19.13 -14.75
C SER A 636 -18.55 18.27 -13.98
N PRO A 637 -18.95 18.64 -12.75
CA PRO A 637 -20.04 17.97 -12.06
C PRO A 637 -21.36 18.23 -12.80
N ILE A 638 -22.19 17.20 -12.92
CA ILE A 638 -23.51 17.28 -13.58
C ILE A 638 -24.68 16.89 -12.67
N GLY A 639 -24.40 16.30 -11.52
CA GLY A 639 -25.38 15.89 -10.52
C GLY A 639 -24.70 15.53 -9.22
N THR A 640 -25.44 15.61 -8.12
CA THR A 640 -24.96 15.30 -6.76
C THR A 640 -25.76 14.12 -6.20
N PRO A 641 -25.55 12.88 -6.72
CA PRO A 641 -26.29 11.70 -6.30
C PRO A 641 -26.29 11.45 -4.80
N VAL A 642 -25.20 11.81 -4.12
CA VAL A 642 -25.11 11.77 -2.66
C VAL A 642 -24.84 13.21 -2.21
N PRO A 643 -25.82 13.94 -1.64
CA PRO A 643 -25.66 15.33 -1.21
C PRO A 643 -25.18 15.50 0.24
N THR A 644 -24.29 16.48 0.45
CA THR A 644 -23.83 16.95 1.76
C THR A 644 -24.97 17.51 2.64
N PRO A 645 -24.86 17.51 3.99
CA PRO A 645 -23.65 17.35 4.81
C PRO A 645 -23.29 15.92 5.19
N TRP A 646 -21.97 15.65 5.19
CA TRP A 646 -21.40 14.40 5.73
C TRP A 646 -21.18 14.49 7.24
N PRO A 647 -21.56 13.46 8.03
CA PRO A 647 -21.25 13.43 9.45
C PRO A 647 -19.74 13.47 9.69
N VAL A 648 -19.24 14.54 10.30
CA VAL A 648 -17.79 14.77 10.47
C VAL A 648 -17.23 13.87 11.58
N ARG A 649 -16.74 12.68 11.21
CA ARG A 649 -15.86 11.89 12.10
C ARG A 649 -14.55 12.66 12.34
N LYS A 650 -14.18 12.84 13.62
CA LYS A 650 -12.86 13.37 13.99
C LYS A 650 -11.76 12.41 13.54
N GLY A 651 -10.76 12.92 12.82
CA GLY A 651 -9.52 12.20 12.49
C GLY A 651 -9.58 11.14 11.37
N GLY A 652 -10.74 10.93 10.75
CA GLY A 652 -10.89 9.99 9.64
C GLY A 652 -10.90 10.67 8.28
N ASP A 653 -10.33 10.00 7.26
CA ASP A 653 -10.59 10.34 5.86
C ASP A 653 -12.06 10.07 5.54
N GLN A 654 -12.80 11.12 5.16
CA GLN A 654 -14.22 10.99 4.87
C GLN A 654 -14.45 10.44 3.46
N SER A 655 -15.02 9.25 3.41
CA SER A 655 -15.34 8.54 2.18
C SER A 655 -16.84 8.52 1.88
N VAL A 656 -17.15 8.54 0.59
CA VAL A 656 -18.47 8.20 0.04
C VAL A 656 -18.18 7.32 -1.17
N HIS A 657 -18.16 6.00 -0.99
CA HIS A 657 -17.65 5.09 -2.02
C HIS A 657 -18.70 4.84 -3.11
N GLN A 658 -18.78 5.74 -4.09
CA GLN A 658 -19.61 5.57 -5.27
C GLN A 658 -18.90 4.60 -6.24
N GLN A 659 -19.45 3.41 -6.46
CA GLN A 659 -18.78 2.31 -7.18
C GLN A 659 -19.61 1.72 -8.32
N ASN A 660 -18.91 1.13 -9.29
CA ASN A 660 -19.48 0.34 -10.41
C ASN A 660 -20.51 1.12 -11.26
N LEU A 661 -20.17 2.34 -11.70
CA LEU A 661 -21.03 3.14 -12.59
C LEU A 661 -21.41 2.31 -13.83
N THR A 662 -22.70 2.09 -14.01
CA THR A 662 -23.27 1.33 -15.11
C THR A 662 -24.31 2.19 -15.82
N ILE A 663 -24.10 2.43 -17.12
CA ILE A 663 -25.01 3.17 -17.99
C ILE A 663 -25.75 2.14 -18.85
N ASP A 664 -27.07 2.24 -18.97
CA ASP A 664 -27.88 1.35 -19.80
C ASP A 664 -27.56 1.56 -21.30
N PRO A 665 -27.17 0.52 -22.07
CA PRO A 665 -26.84 0.67 -23.50
C PRO A 665 -28.06 0.94 -24.39
N VAL A 666 -29.26 0.52 -23.97
CA VAL A 666 -30.54 0.70 -24.67
C VAL A 666 -31.17 2.04 -24.31
N HIS A 667 -31.06 2.44 -23.05
CA HIS A 667 -31.66 3.65 -22.48
C HIS A 667 -30.65 4.47 -21.65
N PRO A 668 -29.66 5.16 -22.26
CA PRO A 668 -28.54 5.79 -21.54
C PRO A 668 -28.92 6.89 -20.56
N GLU A 669 -30.16 7.37 -20.60
CA GLU A 669 -30.78 8.17 -19.55
C GLU A 669 -30.84 7.44 -18.19
N ASN A 670 -30.90 6.11 -18.18
CA ASN A 670 -30.84 5.28 -16.99
C ASN A 670 -29.38 4.97 -16.61
N MET A 671 -29.01 5.38 -15.40
CA MET A 671 -27.68 5.15 -14.83
C MET A 671 -27.78 4.61 -13.42
N TYR A 672 -26.85 3.74 -13.05
CA TYR A 672 -26.84 3.02 -11.79
C TYR A 672 -25.44 3.01 -11.18
N PHE A 673 -25.35 3.06 -9.85
CA PHE A 673 -24.11 2.77 -9.11
C PHE A 673 -24.45 2.25 -7.70
N ASN A 674 -23.47 1.71 -6.96
CA ASN A 674 -23.66 1.25 -5.58
C ASN A 674 -22.74 1.97 -4.58
N VAL A 675 -23.16 1.99 -3.30
CA VAL A 675 -22.42 2.57 -2.17
C VAL A 675 -22.39 1.60 -0.99
N PRO A 676 -21.27 0.92 -0.70
CA PRO A 676 -21.11 0.17 0.54
C PRO A 676 -20.92 1.12 1.73
N ARG A 677 -21.48 0.70 2.88
CA ARG A 677 -21.22 1.25 4.22
C ARG A 677 -19.88 0.75 4.73
N SER A 678 -19.69 -0.58 4.83
CA SER A 678 -18.53 -1.20 5.51
C SER A 678 -17.31 -1.40 4.61
N SER A 679 -16.99 -0.37 3.82
CA SER A 679 -15.96 -0.34 2.78
C SER A 679 -14.60 -0.92 3.18
N ASN A 680 -14.21 -0.78 4.45
CA ASN A 680 -12.98 -1.35 5.02
C ASN A 680 -12.88 -2.88 4.87
N THR A 681 -14.00 -3.56 4.58
CA THR A 681 -14.07 -5.02 4.40
C THR A 681 -14.25 -5.48 2.95
N LEU A 682 -14.41 -4.53 2.01
CA LEU A 682 -14.68 -4.79 0.58
C LEU A 682 -13.60 -4.22 -0.34
N CYS A 683 -13.14 -2.99 -0.08
CA CYS A 683 -12.09 -2.31 -0.86
C CYS A 683 -11.01 -1.65 0.02
N PHE A 684 -11.01 -1.98 1.32
CA PHE A 684 -10.01 -1.64 2.34
C PHE A 684 -9.67 -0.14 2.54
N VAL A 685 -10.57 0.74 2.09
CA VAL A 685 -10.61 2.19 2.36
C VAL A 685 -11.85 2.50 3.23
N GLY A 686 -11.86 3.66 3.90
CA GLY A 686 -12.77 3.99 5.01
C GLY A 686 -14.29 3.85 4.76
N ASP A 687 -15.05 3.65 5.84
CA ASP A 687 -16.50 3.44 5.81
C ASP A 687 -17.29 4.67 5.35
N THR A 688 -18.27 4.46 4.47
CA THR A 688 -19.24 5.50 4.09
C THR A 688 -20.23 5.76 5.25
N LEU A 689 -20.81 6.96 5.32
CA LEU A 689 -21.64 7.38 6.48
C LEU A 689 -23.13 7.63 6.17
N THR A 690 -23.53 7.76 4.91
CA THR A 690 -24.95 7.86 4.48
C THR A 690 -25.07 7.57 2.97
N GLY A 691 -26.29 7.49 2.43
CA GLY A 691 -26.55 7.28 1.00
C GLY A 691 -26.13 5.89 0.51
N PHE A 692 -26.50 4.84 1.26
CA PHE A 692 -26.03 3.47 1.05
C PHE A 692 -26.83 2.69 0.00
N GLY A 693 -26.24 1.60 -0.49
CA GLY A 693 -26.94 0.62 -1.33
C GLY A 693 -26.94 1.01 -2.81
N MET A 694 -28.02 0.74 -3.51
CA MET A 694 -28.18 1.05 -4.93
C MET A 694 -28.72 2.46 -5.16
N HIS A 695 -28.21 3.13 -6.18
CA HIS A 695 -28.66 4.44 -6.67
C HIS A 695 -29.06 4.37 -8.14
N LYS A 696 -30.06 5.18 -8.53
CA LYS A 696 -30.58 5.26 -9.90
C LYS A 696 -30.83 6.70 -10.34
N SER A 697 -30.45 7.01 -11.57
CA SER A 697 -30.94 8.13 -12.37
C SER A 697 -31.76 7.60 -13.55
N SER A 698 -32.67 8.43 -14.07
CA SER A 698 -33.41 8.20 -15.33
C SER A 698 -33.41 9.45 -16.23
N ASP A 699 -32.47 10.36 -16.03
CA ASP A 699 -32.33 11.63 -16.77
C ASP A 699 -30.89 11.92 -17.26
N GLY A 700 -30.05 10.88 -17.34
CA GLY A 700 -28.66 10.99 -17.79
C GLY A 700 -27.67 11.43 -16.69
N GLY A 701 -28.06 11.26 -15.42
CA GLY A 701 -27.23 11.52 -14.25
C GLY A 701 -27.40 12.90 -13.62
N LEU A 702 -28.44 13.66 -14.00
CA LEU A 702 -28.74 15.00 -13.46
C LEU A 702 -29.41 14.89 -12.08
N THR A 703 -30.42 14.04 -11.96
CA THR A 703 -31.10 13.72 -10.69
C THR A 703 -31.03 12.23 -10.38
N TRP A 704 -31.15 11.90 -9.09
CA TRP A 704 -30.86 10.58 -8.53
C TRP A 704 -31.82 10.24 -7.39
N LYS A 705 -32.06 8.95 -7.20
CA LYS A 705 -32.79 8.39 -6.05
C LYS A 705 -32.17 7.08 -5.55
N ASP A 706 -32.38 6.81 -4.27
CA ASP A 706 -32.16 5.48 -3.68
C ASP A 706 -33.02 4.43 -4.41
N ALA A 707 -32.41 3.33 -4.80
CA ALA A 707 -33.01 2.21 -5.54
C ALA A 707 -32.99 0.92 -4.70
N ASN A 708 -33.38 1.04 -3.43
CA ASN A 708 -33.08 0.06 -2.37
C ASN A 708 -34.26 -0.85 -1.95
N GLN A 709 -35.45 -0.70 -2.54
CA GLN A 709 -36.66 -1.38 -2.05
C GLN A 709 -36.57 -2.91 -2.23
N GLY A 710 -36.62 -3.65 -1.11
CA GLY A 710 -36.44 -5.11 -1.07
C GLY A 710 -35.01 -5.58 -0.77
N LEU A 711 -34.02 -4.69 -0.73
CA LEU A 711 -32.66 -4.99 -0.26
C LEU A 711 -32.57 -4.92 1.28
N PRO A 712 -31.66 -5.64 1.94
CA PRO A 712 -31.51 -5.59 3.40
C PRO A 712 -30.84 -4.29 3.85
N ALA A 713 -31.58 -3.37 4.47
CA ALA A 713 -31.10 -2.04 4.87
C ALA A 713 -29.85 -2.05 5.79
N THR A 714 -29.57 -3.15 6.48
CA THR A 714 -28.41 -3.32 7.38
C THR A 714 -27.15 -3.87 6.71
N LEU A 715 -27.21 -4.31 5.45
CA LEU A 715 -26.10 -4.95 4.74
C LEU A 715 -25.58 -4.10 3.56
N ASP A 716 -24.44 -4.52 3.02
CA ASP A 716 -23.73 -3.80 1.96
C ASP A 716 -24.02 -4.37 0.58
N VAL A 717 -24.44 -3.53 -0.36
CA VAL A 717 -24.37 -3.88 -1.78
C VAL A 717 -22.91 -3.71 -2.22
N ALA A 718 -22.21 -4.82 -2.44
CA ALA A 718 -20.79 -4.83 -2.80
C ALA A 718 -20.59 -4.59 -4.30
N ASN A 719 -21.45 -5.16 -5.13
CA ASN A 719 -21.44 -5.00 -6.58
C ASN A 719 -22.84 -5.27 -7.18
N PHE A 720 -23.04 -4.92 -8.44
CA PHE A 720 -24.24 -5.28 -9.20
C PHE A 720 -23.91 -5.44 -10.69
N ARG A 721 -24.78 -6.11 -11.44
CA ARG A 721 -24.72 -6.21 -12.91
C ARG A 721 -26.10 -6.09 -13.52
N MET A 722 -26.16 -5.39 -14.64
CA MET A 722 -27.31 -5.43 -15.57
C MET A 722 -27.31 -6.79 -16.31
N ASP A 723 -28.49 -7.29 -16.68
CA ASP A 723 -28.62 -8.45 -17.54
C ASP A 723 -28.27 -8.05 -18.99
N PRO A 724 -27.23 -8.63 -19.61
CA PRO A 724 -26.78 -8.26 -20.95
C PRO A 724 -27.79 -8.58 -22.07
N GLN A 725 -28.87 -9.32 -21.79
CA GLN A 725 -29.97 -9.57 -22.73
C GLN A 725 -31.21 -8.71 -22.45
N ASN A 726 -31.29 -8.01 -21.30
CA ASN A 726 -32.44 -7.19 -20.94
C ASN A 726 -32.08 -6.13 -19.88
N SER A 727 -31.96 -4.86 -20.28
CA SER A 727 -31.56 -3.78 -19.35
C SER A 727 -32.59 -3.44 -18.26
N ASP A 728 -33.85 -3.91 -18.39
CA ASP A 728 -34.84 -3.84 -17.31
C ASP A 728 -34.46 -4.74 -16.12
N THR A 729 -33.60 -5.72 -16.34
CA THR A 729 -33.20 -6.71 -15.33
C THR A 729 -31.82 -6.39 -14.75
N LEU A 730 -31.73 -6.37 -13.41
CA LEU A 730 -30.47 -6.15 -12.69
C LEU A 730 -30.31 -7.18 -11.55
N TYR A 731 -29.06 -7.50 -11.22
CA TYR A 731 -28.66 -8.43 -10.16
C TYR A 731 -27.70 -7.74 -9.18
N ALA A 732 -27.94 -7.83 -7.88
CA ALA A 732 -27.14 -7.20 -6.82
C ALA A 732 -26.50 -8.23 -5.88
N ALA A 733 -25.21 -8.03 -5.60
CA ALA A 733 -24.42 -8.80 -4.63
C ALA A 733 -24.49 -8.11 -3.27
N VAL A 734 -25.20 -8.74 -2.32
CA VAL A 734 -25.29 -8.27 -0.95
C VAL A 734 -24.32 -9.06 -0.06
N TYR A 735 -23.39 -8.33 0.54
CA TYR A 735 -22.29 -8.86 1.34
C TYR A 735 -22.63 -8.93 2.83
N GLY A 736 -22.00 -9.89 3.52
CA GLY A 736 -22.12 -10.09 4.96
C GLY A 736 -23.14 -11.15 5.34
N LYS A 737 -23.18 -11.50 6.64
CA LYS A 737 -24.03 -12.56 7.16
C LYS A 737 -25.51 -12.22 6.93
N ASN A 738 -26.23 -13.11 6.24
CA ASN A 738 -27.62 -12.98 5.77
C ASN A 738 -27.85 -12.12 4.51
N GLY A 739 -26.80 -11.75 3.78
CA GLY A 739 -26.89 -11.16 2.44
C GLY A 739 -27.27 -12.18 1.36
N GLY A 740 -26.55 -12.19 0.23
CA GLY A 740 -26.77 -13.09 -0.89
C GLY A 740 -27.00 -12.36 -2.22
N LEU A 741 -27.67 -13.04 -3.14
CA LEU A 741 -28.00 -12.52 -4.47
C LEU A 741 -29.43 -12.00 -4.51
N PHE A 742 -29.63 -10.82 -5.10
CA PHE A 742 -30.94 -10.19 -5.30
C PHE A 742 -31.12 -9.85 -6.78
N LYS A 743 -32.38 -9.84 -7.25
CA LYS A 743 -32.76 -9.54 -8.64
C LYS A 743 -33.90 -8.52 -8.69
N SER A 744 -33.77 -7.53 -9.58
CA SER A 744 -34.86 -6.69 -10.08
C SER A 744 -35.17 -7.08 -11.54
N THR A 745 -36.42 -6.90 -11.96
CA THR A 745 -36.88 -7.01 -13.36
C THR A 745 -37.63 -5.75 -13.82
N ASP A 746 -37.40 -4.65 -13.10
CA ASP A 746 -38.14 -3.39 -13.21
C ASP A 746 -37.22 -2.18 -13.06
N ARG A 747 -35.98 -2.26 -13.60
CA ARG A 747 -34.99 -1.17 -13.56
C ARG A 747 -34.62 -0.74 -12.14
N ALA A 748 -34.37 -1.70 -11.25
CA ALA A 748 -34.01 -1.51 -9.84
C ALA A 748 -35.06 -0.82 -8.95
N GLU A 749 -36.34 -0.79 -9.35
CA GLU A 749 -37.40 -0.28 -8.48
C GLU A 749 -37.74 -1.28 -7.35
N HIS A 750 -37.78 -2.60 -7.63
CA HIS A 750 -38.00 -3.65 -6.62
C HIS A 750 -36.99 -4.80 -6.71
N TRP A 751 -36.45 -5.20 -5.57
CA TRP A 751 -35.49 -6.31 -5.45
C TRP A 751 -36.07 -7.53 -4.75
N THR A 752 -35.93 -8.70 -5.37
CA THR A 752 -36.31 -10.01 -4.82
C THR A 752 -35.07 -10.86 -4.57
N ARG A 753 -34.96 -11.48 -3.39
CA ARG A 753 -33.83 -12.37 -3.04
C ARG A 753 -33.90 -13.68 -3.83
N MET A 754 -32.80 -14.10 -4.43
CA MET A 754 -32.69 -15.35 -5.18
C MET A 754 -32.33 -16.55 -4.28
N LYS A 755 -32.62 -17.78 -4.73
CA LYS A 755 -32.26 -19.00 -4.01
C LYS A 755 -30.85 -19.44 -4.39
N LEU A 756 -29.95 -19.39 -3.42
CA LEU A 756 -28.57 -19.87 -3.53
C LEU A 756 -28.41 -21.28 -2.94
N PRO A 757 -27.27 -21.96 -3.15
CA PRO A 757 -26.93 -23.20 -2.45
C PRO A 757 -26.89 -23.01 -0.93
N GLN A 758 -27.01 -24.12 -0.19
CA GLN A 758 -26.96 -24.12 1.28
C GLN A 758 -25.62 -23.55 1.78
N GLY A 759 -25.65 -22.82 2.90
CA GLY A 759 -24.50 -22.11 3.48
C GLY A 759 -24.23 -20.73 2.86
N ILE A 760 -24.50 -20.56 1.56
CA ILE A 760 -24.19 -19.32 0.83
C ILE A 760 -25.08 -18.16 1.27
N THR A 761 -24.55 -17.34 2.17
CA THR A 761 -25.26 -16.19 2.77
C THR A 761 -24.60 -14.85 2.47
N SER A 762 -23.52 -14.80 1.69
CA SER A 762 -22.78 -13.58 1.31
C SER A 762 -22.27 -13.72 -0.13
N VAL A 763 -22.58 -12.76 -0.99
CA VAL A 763 -22.10 -12.66 -2.39
C VAL A 763 -21.30 -11.37 -2.54
N VAL A 764 -20.19 -11.42 -3.27
CA VAL A 764 -19.20 -10.32 -3.34
C VAL A 764 -19.14 -9.70 -4.74
N ASP A 765 -19.02 -10.52 -5.78
CA ASP A 765 -18.94 -10.10 -7.18
C ASP A 765 -19.89 -10.92 -8.07
N ILE A 766 -20.31 -10.32 -9.19
CA ILE A 766 -21.21 -10.92 -10.19
C ILE A 766 -20.60 -10.68 -11.56
N HIS A 767 -20.59 -11.71 -12.41
CA HIS A 767 -20.03 -11.64 -13.75
C HIS A 767 -20.89 -12.40 -14.76
N PHE A 768 -21.12 -11.80 -15.93
CA PHE A 768 -21.64 -12.49 -17.11
C PHE A 768 -20.48 -12.71 -18.08
N SER A 769 -20.25 -13.95 -18.46
CA SER A 769 -19.32 -14.29 -19.54
C SER A 769 -19.92 -13.96 -20.92
N LYS A 770 -19.09 -13.83 -21.96
CA LYS A 770 -19.54 -13.48 -23.32
C LYS A 770 -20.53 -14.52 -23.89
N ASP A 771 -20.44 -15.79 -23.45
CA ASP A 771 -21.37 -16.87 -23.80
C ASP A 771 -22.70 -16.86 -23.01
N GLN A 772 -22.93 -15.79 -22.23
CA GLN A 772 -24.10 -15.52 -21.39
C GLN A 772 -24.22 -16.36 -20.10
N ARG A 773 -23.19 -17.12 -19.70
CA ARG A 773 -23.22 -17.82 -18.41
C ARG A 773 -23.02 -16.86 -17.24
N PHE A 774 -23.85 -17.00 -16.22
CA PHE A 774 -23.87 -16.17 -15.01
C PHE A 774 -23.01 -16.78 -13.91
N TYR A 775 -22.12 -15.98 -13.33
CA TYR A 775 -21.18 -16.35 -12.26
C TYR A 775 -21.37 -15.44 -11.04
N ILE A 776 -21.15 -16.02 -9.85
CA ILE A 776 -21.07 -15.29 -8.58
C ILE A 776 -19.82 -15.70 -7.79
N SER A 777 -19.20 -14.75 -7.10
CA SER A 777 -18.21 -15.03 -6.04
C SER A 777 -18.85 -14.87 -4.66
N CYS A 778 -18.45 -15.73 -3.72
CA CYS A 778 -19.14 -15.91 -2.45
C CYS A 778 -18.20 -15.93 -1.24
N GLY A 779 -18.80 -15.68 -0.08
CA GLY A 779 -18.17 -15.76 1.23
C GLY A 779 -17.90 -14.40 1.87
N HIS A 780 -17.15 -14.42 2.97
CA HIS A 780 -16.66 -13.25 3.71
C HIS A 780 -15.52 -13.68 4.63
N LYS A 781 -14.77 -12.72 5.19
CA LYS A 781 -13.59 -12.99 6.03
C LYS A 781 -13.78 -14.05 7.13
N ASN A 782 -14.97 -14.13 7.71
CA ASN A 782 -15.30 -15.01 8.84
C ASN A 782 -16.27 -16.16 8.42
N ALA A 783 -16.37 -16.47 7.13
CA ALA A 783 -17.21 -17.54 6.60
C ALA A 783 -16.71 -18.94 7.03
N SER A 784 -17.61 -19.91 7.13
CA SER A 784 -17.22 -21.33 7.26
C SER A 784 -16.45 -21.78 6.02
N VAL A 785 -15.70 -22.88 6.12
CA VAL A 785 -14.77 -23.32 5.05
C VAL A 785 -15.45 -23.55 3.69
N ASP A 786 -16.75 -23.85 3.68
CA ASP A 786 -17.56 -24.09 2.48
C ASP A 786 -18.56 -22.97 2.10
N ASP A 787 -18.77 -21.96 2.97
CA ASP A 787 -19.77 -20.88 2.78
C ASP A 787 -19.37 -19.82 1.72
N GLY A 788 -18.21 -20.00 1.07
CA GLY A 788 -17.70 -19.17 -0.01
C GLY A 788 -17.29 -19.96 -1.24
N GLY A 789 -16.76 -19.26 -2.25
CA GLY A 789 -16.22 -19.84 -3.48
C GLY A 789 -16.61 -19.10 -4.75
N VAL A 790 -16.51 -19.77 -5.90
CA VAL A 790 -17.12 -19.33 -7.17
C VAL A 790 -18.14 -20.36 -7.62
N PHE A 791 -19.30 -19.86 -8.06
CA PHE A 791 -20.39 -20.65 -8.63
C PHE A 791 -20.82 -20.09 -9.98
N TYR A 792 -21.37 -20.95 -10.85
CA TYR A 792 -22.08 -20.56 -12.07
C TYR A 792 -23.39 -21.31 -12.25
N THR A 793 -24.32 -20.80 -13.08
CA THR A 793 -25.59 -21.45 -13.42
C THR A 793 -25.45 -22.48 -14.55
N LYS A 794 -26.06 -23.67 -14.43
CA LYS A 794 -26.00 -24.72 -15.47
C LYS A 794 -26.63 -24.24 -16.78
N GLN A 795 -27.82 -23.64 -16.70
CA GLN A 795 -28.37 -22.84 -17.79
C GLN A 795 -27.71 -21.46 -17.82
N LYS A 796 -27.26 -21.03 -19.00
CA LYS A 796 -26.62 -19.72 -19.18
C LYS A 796 -27.62 -18.58 -19.01
N HIS A 797 -28.65 -18.53 -19.87
CA HIS A 797 -29.71 -17.53 -19.84
C HIS A 797 -31.09 -18.17 -20.12
N PRO A 798 -32.21 -17.67 -19.54
CA PRO A 798 -32.25 -16.78 -18.38
C PRO A 798 -31.69 -17.46 -17.12
N VAL A 799 -31.15 -16.64 -16.21
CA VAL A 799 -30.51 -17.08 -14.96
C VAL A 799 -31.48 -17.91 -14.11
N LYS A 800 -31.05 -19.10 -13.69
CA LYS A 800 -31.80 -20.04 -12.84
C LYS A 800 -31.06 -20.33 -11.54
N ASN A 801 -31.73 -21.02 -10.62
CA ASN A 801 -31.17 -21.45 -9.33
C ASN A 801 -30.53 -22.85 -9.43
N ASP A 802 -29.73 -23.09 -10.48
CA ASP A 802 -29.22 -24.40 -10.91
C ASP A 802 -27.68 -24.48 -10.86
N TRP A 803 -27.13 -24.02 -9.74
CA TRP A 803 -25.70 -23.74 -9.54
C TRP A 803 -24.76 -24.97 -9.64
N ILE A 804 -23.53 -24.73 -10.11
CA ILE A 804 -22.32 -25.56 -9.95
C ILE A 804 -21.28 -24.75 -9.19
N LYS A 805 -20.54 -25.36 -8.26
CA LYS A 805 -19.34 -24.79 -7.62
C LYS A 805 -18.09 -25.18 -8.41
N ILE A 806 -17.17 -24.24 -8.63
CA ILE A 806 -15.88 -24.50 -9.32
C ILE A 806 -14.64 -24.07 -8.54
N PHE A 807 -14.80 -23.21 -7.53
CA PHE A 807 -13.70 -22.73 -6.69
C PHE A 807 -14.12 -22.85 -5.22
N HIS A 808 -13.35 -23.57 -4.40
CA HIS A 808 -13.80 -24.03 -3.08
C HIS A 808 -13.04 -23.35 -1.92
N MET A 809 -12.79 -22.04 -2.02
CA MET A 809 -12.16 -21.23 -0.96
C MET A 809 -13.21 -20.41 -0.17
N PRO A 810 -13.04 -20.18 1.14
CA PRO A 810 -14.08 -19.60 2.01
C PRO A 810 -14.41 -18.11 1.77
N TRP A 811 -13.53 -17.36 1.12
CA TRP A 811 -13.77 -15.96 0.78
C TRP A 811 -13.17 -15.63 -0.58
N THR A 812 -14.03 -15.52 -1.59
CA THR A 812 -13.61 -15.15 -2.95
C THR A 812 -14.11 -13.75 -3.27
N GLY A 813 -13.18 -12.84 -3.57
CA GLY A 813 -13.46 -11.42 -3.78
C GLY A 813 -14.02 -11.10 -5.16
N LYS A 814 -13.37 -11.59 -6.22
CA LYS A 814 -13.67 -11.23 -7.62
C LYS A 814 -13.65 -12.42 -8.56
N ILE A 815 -14.41 -12.29 -9.65
CA ILE A 815 -14.51 -13.28 -10.74
C ILE A 815 -14.56 -12.54 -12.10
N LYS A 816 -13.78 -13.01 -13.08
CA LYS A 816 -13.86 -12.62 -14.50
C LYS A 816 -13.64 -13.84 -15.39
N THR A 817 -14.21 -13.80 -16.59
CA THR A 817 -13.86 -14.71 -17.69
C THR A 817 -13.35 -13.90 -18.87
N ALA A 818 -12.52 -14.49 -19.73
CA ALA A 818 -12.11 -13.79 -20.94
C ALA A 818 -13.29 -13.57 -21.91
N ALA A 819 -13.13 -12.60 -22.81
CA ALA A 819 -14.16 -12.27 -23.81
C ALA A 819 -14.09 -13.19 -25.04
N TYR A 820 -12.90 -13.65 -25.39
CA TYR A 820 -12.60 -14.53 -26.53
C TYR A 820 -12.76 -16.03 -26.18
N ASP A 821 -12.48 -16.44 -24.92
CA ASP A 821 -12.81 -17.78 -24.42
C ASP A 821 -13.37 -17.74 -22.97
N PRO A 822 -14.66 -18.08 -22.74
CA PRO A 822 -15.24 -18.13 -21.41
C PRO A 822 -14.71 -19.28 -20.52
N ASN A 823 -13.90 -20.21 -21.05
CA ASN A 823 -13.20 -21.22 -20.26
C ASN A 823 -11.97 -20.65 -19.52
N ILE A 824 -11.44 -19.50 -19.96
CA ILE A 824 -10.38 -18.79 -19.25
C ILE A 824 -11.02 -17.97 -18.12
N ILE A 825 -10.71 -18.31 -16.87
CA ILE A 825 -11.34 -17.74 -15.66
C ILE A 825 -10.27 -17.21 -14.71
N LEU A 826 -10.35 -15.92 -14.37
CA LEU A 826 -9.50 -15.26 -13.38
C LEU A 826 -10.28 -14.98 -12.09
N VAL A 827 -9.71 -15.36 -10.95
CA VAL A 827 -10.33 -15.28 -9.62
C VAL A 827 -9.38 -14.61 -8.62
N ALA A 828 -9.93 -13.75 -7.75
CA ALA A 828 -9.21 -13.21 -6.59
C ALA A 828 -9.72 -13.85 -5.29
N CYS A 829 -8.87 -14.61 -4.61
CA CYS A 829 -9.12 -15.21 -3.30
C CYS A 829 -8.60 -14.31 -2.18
N LEU A 830 -9.42 -14.08 -1.15
CA LEU A 830 -9.11 -13.20 -0.02
C LEU A 830 -8.85 -14.01 1.27
N PRO A 831 -8.05 -13.49 2.22
CA PRO A 831 -7.60 -14.25 3.40
C PRO A 831 -8.76 -14.57 4.37
N GLY A 832 -9.23 -15.81 4.35
CA GLY A 832 -10.31 -16.31 5.23
C GLY A 832 -9.80 -16.85 6.58
N VAL A 833 -10.48 -16.48 7.67
CA VAL A 833 -10.13 -16.88 9.06
C VAL A 833 -10.22 -18.40 9.25
N SER A 834 -11.22 -19.04 8.64
CA SER A 834 -11.50 -20.48 8.77
C SER A 834 -10.37 -21.38 8.23
N ILE A 835 -9.45 -20.83 7.43
CA ILE A 835 -8.24 -21.50 6.93
C ILE A 835 -6.95 -20.79 7.39
N LYS A 836 -6.99 -20.06 8.51
CA LYS A 836 -5.83 -19.32 9.06
C LYS A 836 -5.17 -18.34 8.06
N HIS A 837 -5.98 -17.72 7.20
CA HIS A 837 -5.54 -16.72 6.21
C HIS A 837 -4.49 -17.22 5.19
N ILE A 838 -4.33 -18.54 5.00
CA ILE A 838 -3.41 -19.09 3.99
C ILE A 838 -3.97 -18.98 2.57
N ASN A 839 -3.08 -19.01 1.57
CA ASN A 839 -3.42 -19.05 0.15
C ASN A 839 -4.43 -17.99 -0.37
N PRO A 840 -4.32 -16.70 0.01
CA PRO A 840 -4.95 -15.66 -0.78
C PRO A 840 -4.16 -15.43 -2.09
N GLY A 841 -4.77 -14.75 -3.05
CA GLY A 841 -4.10 -14.42 -4.31
C GLY A 841 -4.99 -14.44 -5.54
N ALA A 842 -4.34 -14.22 -6.69
CA ALA A 842 -4.92 -14.46 -8.00
C ALA A 842 -4.81 -15.95 -8.37
N TYR A 843 -5.86 -16.47 -8.99
CA TYR A 843 -5.95 -17.84 -9.49
C TYR A 843 -6.49 -17.83 -10.92
N LEU A 844 -5.84 -18.58 -11.81
CA LEU A 844 -6.23 -18.75 -13.21
C LEU A 844 -6.69 -20.20 -13.45
N SER A 845 -7.74 -20.35 -14.25
CA SER A 845 -8.12 -21.60 -14.90
C SER A 845 -8.19 -21.37 -16.40
N GLU A 846 -7.66 -22.29 -17.19
CA GLU A 846 -7.69 -22.28 -18.67
C GLU A 846 -8.79 -23.24 -19.20
N ASP A 847 -9.40 -24.07 -18.33
CA ASP A 847 -10.26 -25.19 -18.72
C ASP A 847 -11.73 -25.09 -18.28
N GLY A 848 -12.19 -23.90 -17.87
CA GLY A 848 -13.56 -23.67 -17.39
C GLY A 848 -13.76 -23.97 -15.90
N GLY A 849 -12.68 -23.98 -15.11
CA GLY A 849 -12.70 -24.12 -13.65
C GLY A 849 -12.55 -25.55 -13.14
N LYS A 850 -12.06 -26.50 -13.96
CA LYS A 850 -11.77 -27.88 -13.54
C LYS A 850 -10.40 -27.98 -12.88
N THR A 851 -9.40 -27.29 -13.44
CA THR A 851 -8.07 -27.12 -12.86
C THR A 851 -7.75 -25.63 -12.65
N TRP A 852 -6.86 -25.35 -11.70
CA TRP A 852 -6.52 -24.00 -11.26
C TRP A 852 -5.04 -23.91 -10.93
N VAL A 853 -4.41 -22.79 -11.29
CA VAL A 853 -3.05 -22.42 -10.86
C VAL A 853 -3.08 -21.12 -10.05
N LYS A 854 -2.25 -21.04 -9.02
CA LYS A 854 -2.03 -19.82 -8.23
C LYS A 854 -0.98 -18.97 -8.94
N ILE A 855 -1.18 -17.66 -9.02
CA ILE A 855 -0.37 -16.76 -9.85
C ILE A 855 -0.14 -15.41 -9.15
N ASN A 856 0.70 -15.37 -8.11
CA ASN A 856 0.98 -14.14 -7.36
C ASN A 856 2.38 -13.53 -7.62
N ILE A 857 3.24 -14.14 -8.45
CA ILE A 857 4.66 -13.72 -8.54
C ILE A 857 4.79 -12.23 -8.91
N GLY A 858 5.51 -11.47 -8.07
CA GLY A 858 5.68 -10.02 -8.21
C GLY A 858 4.60 -9.15 -7.54
N ASN A 859 3.46 -9.72 -7.14
CA ASN A 859 2.39 -8.99 -6.45
C ASN A 859 2.64 -8.86 -4.94
N GLY A 860 3.11 -7.68 -4.51
CA GLY A 860 3.41 -7.37 -3.12
C GLY A 860 2.21 -7.50 -2.16
N GLN A 861 0.98 -7.34 -2.66
CA GLN A 861 -0.26 -7.41 -1.87
C GLN A 861 -1.31 -8.35 -2.46
N SER A 862 -0.89 -9.56 -2.81
CA SER A 862 -1.76 -10.67 -3.19
C SER A 862 -2.86 -11.02 -2.17
N ASP A 863 -2.75 -10.57 -0.91
CA ASP A 863 -3.78 -10.75 0.12
C ASP A 863 -4.84 -9.63 0.18
N GLN A 864 -4.62 -8.52 -0.53
CA GLN A 864 -5.45 -7.31 -0.52
C GLN A 864 -5.70 -6.81 -1.96
N ILE A 865 -6.07 -7.75 -2.83
CA ILE A 865 -6.51 -7.48 -4.21
C ILE A 865 -7.89 -6.80 -4.17
N ASN A 866 -8.02 -5.65 -4.82
CA ASN A 866 -9.25 -4.85 -4.90
C ASN A 866 -10.08 -5.15 -6.16
N ASP A 867 -9.44 -5.39 -7.32
CA ASP A 867 -10.11 -5.81 -8.54
C ASP A 867 -9.20 -6.65 -9.44
N VAL A 868 -9.80 -7.40 -10.38
CA VAL A 868 -9.09 -8.14 -11.44
C VAL A 868 -9.81 -7.99 -12.78
N ALA A 869 -9.05 -7.99 -13.86
CA ALA A 869 -9.55 -7.97 -15.23
C ALA A 869 -8.69 -8.83 -16.17
N ILE A 870 -9.24 -9.14 -17.33
CA ILE A 870 -8.58 -9.81 -18.45
C ILE A 870 -8.75 -8.87 -19.65
N ASP A 871 -7.72 -8.68 -20.46
CA ASP A 871 -7.83 -7.82 -21.64
C ASP A 871 -8.88 -8.41 -22.61
N LEU A 872 -9.77 -7.56 -23.13
CA LEU A 872 -10.83 -7.99 -24.05
C LEU A 872 -10.28 -8.50 -25.41
N PHE A 873 -9.06 -8.11 -25.78
CA PHE A 873 -8.47 -8.32 -27.11
C PHE A 873 -7.11 -9.04 -27.10
N LYS A 874 -6.37 -9.02 -25.98
CA LYS A 874 -5.00 -9.54 -25.90
C LYS A 874 -4.95 -10.80 -25.03
N PRO A 875 -4.91 -12.02 -25.62
CA PRO A 875 -5.29 -13.24 -24.91
C PRO A 875 -4.36 -13.68 -23.77
N ASP A 876 -3.13 -13.18 -23.79
CA ASP A 876 -2.11 -13.43 -22.76
C ASP A 876 -2.09 -12.35 -21.66
N VAL A 877 -2.97 -11.34 -21.68
CA VAL A 877 -2.85 -10.14 -20.84
C VAL A 877 -3.92 -10.07 -19.74
N TYR A 878 -3.44 -9.92 -18.52
CA TYR A 878 -4.22 -9.94 -17.29
C TYR A 878 -3.92 -8.69 -16.46
N TYR A 879 -4.88 -8.27 -15.64
CA TYR A 879 -4.75 -7.08 -14.79
C TYR A 879 -5.24 -7.37 -13.37
N LEU A 880 -4.56 -6.82 -12.37
CA LEU A 880 -5.05 -6.77 -10.98
C LEU A 880 -4.72 -5.44 -10.31
N SER A 881 -5.54 -5.06 -9.34
CA SER A 881 -5.30 -3.88 -8.51
C SER A 881 -5.30 -4.25 -7.04
N THR A 882 -4.57 -3.49 -6.24
CA THR A 882 -4.32 -3.78 -4.83
C THR A 882 -4.63 -2.58 -3.95
N ARG A 883 -4.83 -2.83 -2.66
CA ARG A 883 -5.09 -1.79 -1.67
C ARG A 883 -4.02 -0.69 -1.62
N GLY A 884 -2.75 -1.07 -1.75
CA GLY A 884 -1.62 -0.20 -1.43
C GLY A 884 -0.41 -0.33 -2.35
N THR A 885 -0.42 -1.25 -3.32
CA THR A 885 0.67 -1.41 -4.29
C THR A 885 0.22 -1.16 -5.73
N GLY A 886 -0.77 -0.28 -5.90
CA GLY A 886 -1.27 0.19 -7.19
C GLY A 886 -1.91 -0.91 -8.04
N HIS A 887 -1.66 -0.80 -9.35
CA HIS A 887 -2.18 -1.67 -10.40
C HIS A 887 -1.03 -2.44 -11.05
N TYR A 888 -1.34 -3.64 -11.54
CA TYR A 888 -0.38 -4.52 -12.18
C TYR A 888 -0.90 -5.05 -13.50
N ARG A 889 -0.01 -5.14 -14.48
CA ARG A 889 -0.17 -5.99 -15.67
C ARG A 889 0.54 -7.32 -15.43
N GLY A 890 -0.19 -8.41 -15.59
CA GLY A 890 0.35 -9.73 -15.81
C GLY A 890 0.37 -10.01 -17.31
N THR A 891 1.44 -10.59 -17.80
CA THR A 891 1.41 -11.28 -19.09
C THR A 891 1.61 -12.76 -18.81
N LEU A 892 0.92 -13.64 -19.54
CA LEU A 892 1.28 -15.04 -19.63
C LEU A 892 2.71 -15.07 -20.21
N ALA A 893 3.68 -15.26 -19.33
CA ALA A 893 5.05 -15.56 -19.66
C ALA A 893 4.99 -16.88 -20.42
N SER A 894 4.90 -16.77 -21.74
CA SER A 894 4.60 -17.89 -22.62
C SER A 894 5.49 -19.07 -22.23
N ALA A 895 4.89 -20.24 -22.04
CA ALA A 895 5.60 -21.47 -22.33
C ALA A 895 6.02 -21.35 -23.80
N SER A 896 7.25 -20.85 -24.03
CA SER A 896 7.67 -20.24 -25.30
C SER A 896 7.22 -21.14 -26.42
N PRO A 897 6.37 -20.66 -27.37
CA PRO A 897 5.62 -21.55 -28.25
C PRO A 897 6.65 -22.35 -29.04
N THR A 898 6.75 -23.63 -28.71
CA THR A 898 8.10 -24.20 -28.57
C THR A 898 8.63 -24.63 -29.93
N MET A 899 9.87 -24.26 -30.24
CA MET A 899 10.52 -24.76 -31.45
C MET A 899 10.68 -26.27 -31.29
N ARG A 900 9.86 -27.02 -32.03
CA ARG A 900 9.68 -28.46 -31.84
C ARG A 900 9.97 -29.16 -33.16
N SER A 901 10.60 -30.33 -33.07
CA SER A 901 10.70 -31.27 -34.19
C SER A 901 9.37 -32.01 -34.32
N TRP A 902 8.58 -31.62 -35.32
CA TRP A 902 7.32 -32.25 -35.70
C TRP A 902 7.59 -33.40 -36.66
N LYS A 903 6.92 -34.55 -36.48
CA LYS A 903 7.13 -35.74 -37.32
C LYS A 903 5.84 -36.19 -38.00
N ASP A 904 5.90 -36.30 -39.33
CA ASP A 904 4.78 -36.80 -40.13
C ASP A 904 4.73 -38.34 -40.21
N LYS A 905 3.62 -38.87 -40.73
CA LYS A 905 3.39 -40.31 -40.93
C LYS A 905 4.36 -41.01 -41.89
N SER A 906 5.16 -40.28 -42.68
CA SER A 906 6.24 -40.83 -43.50
C SER A 906 7.59 -40.88 -42.77
N GLY A 907 7.66 -40.31 -41.56
CA GLY A 907 8.86 -40.26 -40.73
C GLY A 907 9.73 -39.02 -40.95
N ARG A 908 9.30 -38.08 -41.80
CA ARG A 908 10.01 -36.82 -42.07
C ARG A 908 9.84 -35.83 -40.92
N VAL A 909 10.87 -35.00 -40.68
CA VAL A 909 10.94 -34.06 -39.56
C VAL A 909 10.91 -32.61 -40.05
N ILE A 910 10.21 -31.73 -39.32
CA ILE A 910 10.14 -30.28 -39.55
C ILE A 910 10.34 -29.55 -38.22
N GLU A 911 11.26 -28.57 -38.17
CA GLU A 911 11.38 -27.67 -37.02
C GLU A 911 10.51 -26.41 -37.20
N ALA A 912 9.57 -26.22 -36.28
CA ALA A 912 8.67 -25.06 -36.27
C ALA A 912 8.08 -24.79 -34.87
N ILE A 913 7.56 -23.57 -34.70
CA ILE A 913 6.76 -23.11 -33.57
C ILE A 913 5.28 -23.35 -33.89
N LEU A 914 4.49 -23.93 -32.97
CA LEU A 914 3.03 -23.92 -33.08
C LEU A 914 2.49 -22.55 -32.68
N VAL A 915 1.67 -21.93 -33.53
CA VAL A 915 1.15 -20.56 -33.34
C VAL A 915 -0.35 -20.56 -33.04
N SER A 916 -1.12 -21.39 -33.74
CA SER A 916 -2.53 -21.62 -33.48
C SER A 916 -2.97 -22.95 -34.08
N VAL A 917 -4.23 -23.33 -33.88
CA VAL A 917 -4.86 -24.47 -34.57
C VAL A 917 -6.23 -24.03 -35.07
N GLU A 918 -6.52 -24.31 -36.33
CA GLU A 918 -7.74 -23.93 -37.03
C GLU A 918 -8.46 -25.18 -37.54
N ALA A 919 -9.53 -25.58 -36.85
CA ALA A 919 -10.24 -26.84 -37.08
C ALA A 919 -9.26 -28.04 -37.12
N ASN A 920 -9.13 -28.73 -38.26
CA ASN A 920 -8.19 -29.83 -38.45
C ASN A 920 -6.82 -29.37 -38.98
N ILE A 921 -6.40 -28.12 -38.80
CA ILE A 921 -5.15 -27.58 -39.37
C ILE A 921 -4.30 -26.88 -38.30
N ALA A 922 -3.11 -27.42 -38.01
CA ALA A 922 -2.12 -26.74 -37.18
C ALA A 922 -1.45 -25.60 -37.97
N VAL A 923 -1.38 -24.41 -37.38
CA VAL A 923 -0.73 -23.23 -37.94
C VAL A 923 0.64 -23.09 -37.29
N ILE A 924 1.70 -23.27 -38.07
CA ILE A 924 3.07 -23.32 -37.57
C ILE A 924 3.95 -22.24 -38.22
N ARG A 925 4.80 -21.59 -37.42
CA ARG A 925 5.74 -20.55 -37.86
C ARG A 925 7.17 -21.08 -37.77
N ARG A 926 7.94 -20.94 -38.85
CA ARG A 926 9.34 -21.38 -38.90
C ARG A 926 10.30 -20.26 -38.43
N LYS A 927 11.56 -20.62 -38.22
CA LYS A 927 12.63 -19.71 -37.74
C LYS A 927 12.93 -18.55 -38.71
N ASP A 928 12.49 -18.65 -39.96
CA ASP A 928 12.54 -17.60 -40.99
C ASP A 928 11.27 -16.71 -41.03
N GLY A 929 10.39 -16.82 -40.03
CA GLY A 929 9.17 -16.01 -39.90
C GLY A 929 7.98 -16.48 -40.75
N ARG A 930 8.18 -17.39 -41.72
CA ARG A 930 7.12 -17.88 -42.60
C ARG A 930 6.11 -18.76 -41.85
N ILE A 931 4.83 -18.59 -42.18
CA ILE A 931 3.69 -19.31 -41.59
C ILE A 931 3.21 -20.40 -42.56
N PHE A 932 2.91 -21.57 -42.02
CA PHE A 932 2.42 -22.75 -42.73
C PHE A 932 1.16 -23.30 -42.07
N ARG A 933 0.31 -23.95 -42.86
CA ARG A 933 -0.98 -24.52 -42.46
C ARG A 933 -0.95 -26.02 -42.78
N VAL A 934 -0.93 -26.88 -41.76
CA VAL A 934 -0.68 -28.33 -41.88
C VAL A 934 -1.84 -29.15 -41.30
N PRO A 935 -2.52 -30.02 -42.06
CA PRO A 935 -3.61 -30.83 -41.54
C PRO A 935 -3.15 -31.72 -40.37
N ILE A 936 -3.89 -31.75 -39.27
CA ILE A 936 -3.49 -32.37 -37.99
C ILE A 936 -3.28 -33.88 -38.14
N GLU A 937 -4.09 -34.54 -38.97
CA GLU A 937 -3.98 -35.95 -39.31
C GLU A 937 -2.67 -36.32 -40.03
N THR A 938 -1.85 -35.34 -40.44
CA THR A 938 -0.51 -35.54 -40.99
C THR A 938 0.52 -35.96 -39.93
N PHE A 939 0.37 -35.50 -38.68
CA PHE A 939 1.33 -35.71 -37.59
C PHE A 939 1.20 -37.09 -36.94
N CYS A 940 2.28 -37.56 -36.32
CA CYS A 940 2.28 -38.78 -35.50
C CYS A 940 1.41 -38.64 -34.23
N ASP A 941 1.07 -39.76 -33.58
CA ASP A 941 0.07 -39.78 -32.50
C ASP A 941 0.50 -39.01 -31.24
N VAL A 942 1.79 -39.04 -30.92
CA VAL A 942 2.38 -38.26 -29.81
C VAL A 942 2.33 -36.76 -30.11
N ASP A 943 2.57 -36.37 -31.37
CA ASP A 943 2.48 -34.99 -31.80
C ASP A 943 1.03 -34.50 -31.84
N ARG A 944 0.10 -35.35 -32.31
CA ARG A 944 -1.33 -35.06 -32.26
C ARG A 944 -1.82 -34.92 -30.82
N ALA A 945 -1.39 -35.77 -29.89
CA ALA A 945 -1.72 -35.65 -28.46
C ALA A 945 -1.15 -34.36 -27.83
N TYR A 946 0.02 -33.88 -28.29
CA TYR A 946 0.56 -32.58 -27.87
C TYR A 946 -0.21 -31.41 -28.50
N ILE A 947 -0.58 -31.49 -29.79
CA ILE A 947 -1.43 -30.49 -30.46
C ILE A 947 -2.79 -30.41 -29.76
N SER A 948 -3.41 -31.54 -29.43
CA SER A 948 -4.63 -31.56 -28.61
C SER A 948 -4.41 -30.94 -27.22
N LYS A 949 -3.24 -31.10 -26.60
CA LYS A 949 -2.89 -30.41 -25.34
C LYS A 949 -2.56 -28.92 -25.49
N PHE A 950 -2.38 -28.43 -26.71
CA PHE A 950 -2.29 -27.00 -27.09
C PHE A 950 -3.64 -26.47 -27.63
N ILE A 951 -4.67 -27.32 -27.67
CA ILE A 951 -6.09 -26.97 -27.87
C ILE A 951 -6.86 -27.10 -26.52
N GLN A 952 -6.22 -27.72 -25.51
CA GLN A 952 -6.73 -27.94 -24.15
C GLN A 952 -5.97 -27.13 -23.09
N LYS A 953 -5.02 -26.31 -23.54
CA LYS A 953 -4.42 -25.14 -22.89
C LYS A 953 -4.66 -23.97 -23.84
#